data_AF-A0A9W3BMX6-F1
#
_entry.id   AF-A0A9W3BMX6-F1
#
_cell.length_a   1.000
_cell.length_b   1.000
_cell.length_c   1.000
_cell.angle_alpha   90.00
_cell.angle_beta   90.00
_cell.angle_gamma   90.00
#
_symmetry.space_group_name_H-M   'P 1'
#
loop_
_entity.id
_entity.type
_entity.pdbx_description
1 polymer ?
#
loop_
_entity_poly.entity_id
_entity_poly.type
_entity_poly.pdbx_seq_one_letter_code
_entity_poly.pdbx_strand_id
1 'polypeptide(L)'
;MADAAKKQKSKPSGSANKAKKGKMTKAEKEKLKKEELERKAQEEDTSFNALDGGKKISANEEALRLQAIEEAKLKKREEASMAVEKVKLENEERRKRRTEMGELQDIITSIQYQLKNQSIARRNNARWARYMRCDGSPDPVNQGEINTYINLRVEDKTRNDSVSVLADTLLDLSLIDELQQLMNEEELSEQEINLHKETIEKLQMLISAKLDLATLQILCDATELQDQETNNLQHVIRNSQICLCVWGNIVKNPRIRSFEFQEIQFSFDIPRVLCLSDCAVRIMNTRFDHLSASSKALVPRLKKKDIPIPVEEVKPVVEEEIKEEAEKTEEKKEDDLIIPDLVIGLISPLEDEPKVEEEQEIEEVLEEDYPDPPTPEPAEYDDFDEEDDVVDLRAYDVLGGIYHFNLLHLPPQPKTVGSWTITQLVEPPELSTFDYVADYMVTPEDGKKEKEKKDEKPLIGVHMLLPADAVFLEAPTIARWDYDRKFWVTKGFSDQNLNETTRIFSFKISHFGTFCLLQDTHINMPFQSWELRPHKLNRCLFTITAAILELEIEIRDGLCCLSQPKERPELANIIDKWVTPQELIKMMKLAGVNVFPNEDSAKFVSLQNKHPLIEDRLYQHMALTASAFAYTWSKWNAERNAGEIVFQAAEALDDEPLLEESWSLYMATKRRVTKLRSSEFDETLSQITDQDTSEAVISEKGPSFLNAIEESDDEVIYPGNLTSEVARKVSDNPNSELLGFTLKSMPRMSSVNILTATQLSQLEIKGSKLYRRRRTNRLSVLRTSSSPESFSKSELSAIHPKRKKAKAMEKSTIDPLLRMFDLKISPYKSNLYHLVMDTASKPAQEIMQETSIHFIDCVTQLLKATKVLTYS
;
A
#
# COMPACT_ATOMS: atom_id res chain seq x y z
N MET A 1 3.29 3.45 -59.14
CA MET A 1 3.84 2.43 -60.06
C MET A 1 3.70 1.10 -59.33
N ALA A 2 2.54 0.44 -59.47
CA ALA A 2 2.22 -0.63 -60.44
C ALA A 2 2.92 -1.96 -60.05
N ASP A 3 2.30 -3.12 -59.82
CA ASP A 3 0.99 -3.72 -60.14
C ASP A 3 0.67 -4.80 -59.06
N ALA A 4 -0.54 -5.08 -58.55
CA ALA A 4 -1.87 -5.39 -59.10
C ALA A 4 -2.08 -6.86 -59.54
N ALA A 5 -2.91 -7.62 -58.79
CA ALA A 5 -4.00 -8.46 -59.33
C ALA A 5 -4.91 -9.07 -58.24
N LYS A 6 -6.21 -8.74 -58.34
CA LYS A 6 -7.40 -9.21 -57.58
C LYS A 6 -8.20 -10.24 -58.40
N LYS A 7 -9.03 -11.06 -57.71
CA LYS A 7 -10.52 -11.25 -57.88
C LYS A 7 -10.92 -12.69 -57.53
N GLN A 8 -11.74 -12.95 -56.49
CA GLN A 8 -13.21 -12.83 -56.36
C GLN A 8 -14.05 -13.62 -57.39
N LYS A 9 -14.88 -14.55 -56.88
CA LYS A 9 -15.89 -15.36 -57.57
C LYS A 9 -17.31 -14.83 -57.29
N SER A 10 -18.17 -14.86 -58.30
CA SER A 10 -19.61 -14.55 -58.24
C SER A 10 -20.46 -15.70 -58.80
N LYS A 11 -21.67 -15.87 -58.25
CA LYS A 11 -22.77 -16.74 -58.71
C LYS A 11 -23.26 -16.39 -60.13
N PRO A 12 -24.12 -17.22 -60.76
CA PRO A 12 -25.50 -16.77 -60.93
C PRO A 12 -26.63 -17.84 -60.90
N SER A 13 -27.84 -17.29 -60.98
CA SER A 13 -29.24 -17.74 -60.89
C SER A 13 -29.83 -18.50 -62.10
N GLY A 14 -30.99 -19.14 -61.92
CA GLY A 14 -31.78 -19.81 -62.98
C GLY A 14 -32.97 -19.01 -63.55
N SER A 15 -33.71 -19.62 -64.48
CA SER A 15 -35.19 -19.58 -64.64
C SER A 15 -35.67 -20.32 -65.92
N ALA A 16 -36.97 -20.61 -65.97
CA ALA A 16 -37.67 -21.58 -66.82
C ALA A 16 -38.19 -21.05 -68.18
N ASN A 17 -38.54 -21.95 -69.12
CA ASN A 17 -39.83 -21.89 -69.83
C ASN A 17 -40.21 -23.13 -70.70
N LYS A 18 -41.55 -23.27 -70.86
CA LYS A 18 -42.37 -24.30 -71.53
C LYS A 18 -42.27 -24.32 -73.08
N ALA A 19 -42.50 -25.49 -73.73
CA ALA A 19 -43.67 -25.77 -74.61
C ALA A 19 -43.52 -26.95 -75.61
N LYS A 20 -44.56 -27.81 -75.61
CA LYS A 20 -45.33 -28.51 -76.69
C LYS A 20 -44.67 -29.34 -77.82
N LYS A 21 -45.26 -30.56 -77.94
CA LYS A 21 -45.21 -31.63 -78.96
C LYS A 21 -45.32 -31.21 -80.43
N GLY A 22 -44.54 -31.89 -81.29
CA GLY A 22 -44.77 -32.08 -82.72
C GLY A 22 -44.19 -33.43 -83.19
N LYS A 23 -45.00 -34.27 -83.86
CA LYS A 23 -44.67 -35.63 -84.31
C LYS A 23 -43.87 -35.61 -85.62
N MET A 24 -42.82 -36.45 -85.74
CA MET A 24 -42.29 -37.03 -86.98
C MET A 24 -41.43 -38.26 -86.63
N THR A 25 -41.02 -39.14 -87.53
CA THR A 25 -41.71 -39.97 -88.53
C THR A 25 -41.15 -41.40 -88.40
N LYS A 26 -41.76 -42.41 -89.03
CA LYS A 26 -41.41 -43.84 -88.87
C LYS A 26 -39.94 -44.18 -89.21
N ALA A 27 -39.22 -43.29 -89.91
CA ALA A 27 -37.80 -43.43 -90.26
C ALA A 27 -36.83 -42.82 -89.22
N GLU A 28 -37.26 -41.88 -88.38
CA GLU A 28 -36.47 -41.36 -87.25
C GLU A 28 -36.54 -42.31 -86.04
N LYS A 29 -37.62 -43.10 -85.92
CA LYS A 29 -37.79 -44.14 -84.89
C LYS A 29 -36.86 -45.34 -85.05
N GLU A 30 -36.30 -45.56 -86.24
CA GLU A 30 -35.37 -46.66 -86.51
C GLU A 30 -33.91 -46.24 -86.34
N LYS A 31 -33.58 -44.98 -86.68
CA LYS A 31 -32.26 -44.41 -86.35
C LYS A 31 -32.08 -44.17 -84.86
N LEU A 32 -33.09 -43.67 -84.14
CA LEU A 32 -33.06 -43.58 -82.68
C LEU A 32 -32.96 -44.95 -82.02
N LYS A 33 -33.60 -46.01 -82.55
CA LYS A 33 -33.42 -47.36 -82.02
C LYS A 33 -32.04 -47.94 -82.27
N LYS A 34 -31.39 -47.58 -83.38
CA LYS A 34 -30.04 -48.05 -83.70
C LYS A 34 -28.97 -47.27 -82.90
N GLU A 35 -29.19 -45.98 -82.69
CA GLU A 35 -28.34 -45.12 -81.86
C GLU A 35 -28.56 -45.37 -80.36
N GLU A 36 -29.78 -45.74 -79.92
CA GLU A 36 -30.07 -46.21 -78.57
C GLU A 36 -29.54 -47.64 -78.32
N LEU A 37 -29.43 -48.49 -79.35
CA LEU A 37 -28.77 -49.80 -79.26
C LEU A 37 -27.24 -49.68 -79.26
N GLU A 38 -26.66 -48.71 -79.98
CA GLU A 38 -25.22 -48.42 -79.91
C GLU A 38 -24.84 -47.70 -78.60
N ARG A 39 -25.71 -46.82 -78.08
CA ARG A 39 -25.52 -46.21 -76.75
C ARG A 39 -25.74 -47.23 -75.62
N LYS A 40 -26.69 -48.16 -75.77
CA LYS A 40 -26.81 -49.32 -74.86
C LYS A 40 -25.61 -50.25 -74.95
N ALA A 41 -25.00 -50.45 -76.11
CA ALA A 41 -23.79 -51.25 -76.23
C ALA A 41 -22.57 -50.56 -75.57
N GLN A 42 -22.49 -49.22 -75.61
CA GLN A 42 -21.45 -48.47 -74.90
C GLN A 42 -21.72 -48.31 -73.38
N GLU A 43 -22.99 -48.31 -72.95
CA GLU A 43 -23.38 -48.38 -71.53
C GLU A 43 -23.32 -49.82 -70.96
N GLU A 44 -23.40 -50.86 -71.80
CA GLU A 44 -23.25 -52.27 -71.38
C GLU A 44 -21.77 -52.69 -71.23
N ASP A 45 -20.82 -52.09 -71.96
CA ASP A 45 -19.38 -52.31 -71.74
C ASP A 45 -18.78 -51.48 -70.59
N THR A 46 -19.53 -50.50 -70.04
CA THR A 46 -19.19 -49.85 -68.76
C THR A 46 -20.09 -50.29 -67.59
N SER A 47 -21.00 -51.24 -67.81
CA SER A 47 -21.82 -51.86 -66.74
C SER A 47 -21.62 -53.36 -66.56
N PHE A 48 -20.49 -53.91 -67.03
CA PHE A 48 -20.07 -55.28 -66.71
C PHE A 48 -18.86 -55.37 -65.75
N ASN A 49 -18.44 -54.26 -65.14
CA ASN A 49 -17.44 -54.23 -64.06
C ASN A 49 -17.82 -53.23 -62.95
N ALA A 50 -19.03 -53.30 -62.39
CA ALA A 50 -19.38 -52.60 -61.13
C ALA A 50 -20.60 -53.18 -60.36
N LEU A 51 -21.15 -54.32 -60.77
CA LEU A 51 -22.25 -54.99 -60.06
C LEU A 51 -21.73 -55.95 -58.96
N ASP A 52 -20.96 -55.39 -58.03
CA ASP A 52 -20.96 -55.78 -56.61
C ASP A 52 -20.49 -54.62 -55.69
N GLY A 53 -20.47 -53.37 -56.22
CA GLY A 53 -20.05 -52.17 -55.47
C GLY A 53 -21.14 -51.11 -55.33
N GLY A 54 -22.03 -50.94 -56.31
CA GLY A 54 -22.91 -49.76 -56.40
C GLY A 54 -24.14 -49.72 -55.49
N LYS A 55 -24.68 -50.85 -55.02
CA LYS A 55 -25.82 -50.87 -54.05
C LYS A 55 -25.38 -50.86 -52.58
N LYS A 56 -24.10 -51.08 -52.32
CA LYS A 56 -23.51 -50.90 -50.99
C LYS A 56 -23.05 -49.46 -50.75
N ILE A 57 -22.75 -48.67 -51.79
CA ILE A 57 -22.24 -47.30 -51.61
C ILE A 57 -23.34 -46.31 -51.17
N SER A 58 -24.58 -46.38 -51.68
CA SER A 58 -25.65 -45.48 -51.19
C SER A 58 -26.18 -45.89 -49.81
N ALA A 59 -26.25 -47.20 -49.52
CA ALA A 59 -26.62 -47.72 -48.21
C ALA A 59 -25.51 -47.50 -47.18
N ASN A 60 -24.22 -47.58 -47.57
CA ASN A 60 -23.10 -47.20 -46.71
C ASN A 60 -23.03 -45.69 -46.50
N GLU A 61 -23.27 -44.84 -47.51
CA GLU A 61 -23.29 -43.38 -47.32
C GLU A 61 -24.45 -42.94 -46.41
N GLU A 62 -25.62 -43.59 -46.52
CA GLU A 62 -26.79 -43.32 -45.67
C GLU A 62 -26.60 -43.90 -44.26
N ALA A 63 -26.00 -45.09 -44.13
CA ALA A 63 -25.60 -45.67 -42.85
C ALA A 63 -24.48 -44.86 -42.17
N LEU A 64 -23.53 -44.30 -42.92
CA LEU A 64 -22.45 -43.46 -42.41
C LEU A 64 -22.96 -42.06 -42.01
N ARG A 65 -23.99 -41.53 -42.68
CA ARG A 65 -24.72 -40.34 -42.22
C ARG A 65 -25.53 -40.61 -40.96
N LEU A 66 -26.21 -41.75 -40.86
CA LEU A 66 -26.95 -42.16 -39.67
C LEU A 66 -26.00 -42.38 -38.47
N GLN A 67 -24.86 -43.04 -38.69
CA GLN A 67 -23.79 -43.17 -37.68
C GLN A 67 -23.21 -41.81 -37.28
N ALA A 68 -22.94 -40.90 -38.23
CA ALA A 68 -22.47 -39.55 -37.91
C ALA A 68 -23.51 -38.73 -37.12
N ILE A 69 -24.81 -38.92 -37.39
CA ILE A 69 -25.91 -38.31 -36.62
C ILE A 69 -26.00 -38.92 -35.22
N GLU A 70 -25.80 -40.23 -35.08
CA GLU A 70 -25.84 -40.95 -33.81
C GLU A 70 -24.63 -40.64 -32.93
N GLU A 71 -23.41 -40.58 -33.50
CA GLU A 71 -22.20 -40.10 -32.84
C GLU A 71 -22.29 -38.61 -32.45
N ALA A 72 -22.87 -37.76 -33.32
CA ALA A 72 -23.09 -36.36 -32.98
C ALA A 72 -24.11 -36.20 -31.84
N LYS A 73 -25.15 -37.05 -31.78
CA LYS A 73 -26.10 -37.09 -30.66
C LYS A 73 -25.45 -37.59 -29.38
N LEU A 74 -24.58 -38.60 -29.47
CA LEU A 74 -23.83 -39.11 -28.32
C LEU A 74 -22.88 -38.05 -27.75
N LYS A 75 -22.09 -37.40 -28.61
CA LYS A 75 -21.23 -36.27 -28.21
C LYS A 75 -22.02 -35.12 -27.60
N LYS A 76 -23.17 -34.76 -28.19
CA LYS A 76 -24.02 -33.70 -27.63
C LYS A 76 -24.59 -34.09 -26.26
N ARG A 77 -24.93 -35.36 -26.03
CA ARG A 77 -25.37 -35.88 -24.73
C ARG A 77 -24.24 -35.93 -23.70
N GLU A 78 -23.03 -36.31 -24.11
CA GLU A 78 -21.83 -36.26 -23.26
C GLU A 78 -21.48 -34.81 -22.89
N GLU A 79 -21.47 -33.90 -23.86
CA GLU A 79 -21.26 -32.45 -23.64
C GLU A 79 -22.35 -31.86 -22.73
N ALA A 80 -23.62 -32.26 -22.90
CA ALA A 80 -24.71 -31.85 -22.03
C ALA A 80 -24.59 -32.43 -20.61
N SER A 81 -24.19 -33.70 -20.47
CA SER A 81 -23.93 -34.34 -19.16
C SER A 81 -22.78 -33.66 -18.42
N MET A 82 -21.68 -33.38 -19.13
CA MET A 82 -20.52 -32.65 -18.59
C MET A 82 -20.88 -31.20 -18.24
N ALA A 83 -21.75 -30.56 -19.03
CA ALA A 83 -22.24 -29.22 -18.73
C ALA A 83 -23.11 -29.21 -17.47
N VAL A 84 -24.03 -30.18 -17.30
CA VAL A 84 -24.84 -30.33 -16.09
C VAL A 84 -23.97 -30.62 -14.87
N GLU A 85 -22.99 -31.51 -14.98
CA GLU A 85 -22.05 -31.80 -13.88
C GLU A 85 -21.22 -30.57 -13.50
N LYS A 86 -20.77 -29.79 -14.49
CA LYS A 86 -20.07 -28.52 -14.25
C LYS A 86 -20.97 -27.50 -13.54
N VAL A 87 -22.24 -27.41 -13.90
CA VAL A 87 -23.21 -26.51 -13.25
C VAL A 87 -23.46 -26.94 -11.79
N LYS A 88 -23.58 -28.25 -11.52
CA LYS A 88 -23.69 -28.78 -10.16
C LYS A 88 -22.49 -28.41 -9.30
N LEU A 89 -21.28 -28.65 -9.81
CA LEU A 89 -20.04 -28.31 -9.11
C LEU A 89 -19.93 -26.79 -8.86
N GLU A 90 -20.31 -25.98 -9.84
CA GLU A 90 -20.33 -24.52 -9.69
C GLU A 90 -21.36 -24.05 -8.66
N ASN A 91 -22.55 -24.67 -8.61
CA ASN A 91 -23.57 -24.39 -7.60
C ASN A 91 -23.10 -24.78 -6.20
N GLU A 92 -22.47 -25.95 -6.04
CA GLU A 92 -21.87 -26.34 -4.75
C GLU A 92 -20.77 -25.35 -4.31
N GLU A 93 -19.94 -24.87 -5.24
CA GLU A 93 -18.91 -23.86 -4.96
C GLU A 93 -19.53 -22.53 -4.53
N ARG A 94 -20.55 -22.04 -5.25
CA ARG A 94 -21.29 -20.81 -4.88
C ARG A 94 -21.93 -20.93 -3.51
N ARG A 95 -22.50 -22.09 -3.18
CA ARG A 95 -23.09 -22.35 -1.87
C ARG A 95 -22.05 -22.28 -0.75
N LYS A 96 -20.90 -22.95 -0.93
CA LYS A 96 -19.78 -22.90 0.03
C LYS A 96 -19.26 -21.48 0.20
N ARG A 97 -19.07 -20.76 -0.91
CA ARG A 97 -18.63 -19.35 -0.91
C ARG A 97 -19.58 -18.46 -0.16
N ARG A 98 -20.89 -18.61 -0.36
CA ARG A 98 -21.90 -17.84 0.36
C ARG A 98 -21.82 -18.07 1.87
N THR A 99 -21.64 -19.32 2.31
CA THR A 99 -21.52 -19.64 3.74
C THR A 99 -20.22 -19.09 4.33
N GLU A 100 -19.06 -19.43 3.74
CA GLU A 100 -17.74 -19.02 4.26
C GLU A 100 -17.55 -17.49 4.22
N MET A 101 -18.05 -16.82 3.19
CA MET A 101 -18.00 -15.34 3.12
C MET A 101 -19.00 -14.69 4.07
N GLY A 102 -20.17 -15.31 4.32
CA GLY A 102 -21.14 -14.83 5.30
C GLY A 102 -20.58 -14.86 6.72
N GLU A 103 -20.02 -15.99 7.13
CA GLU A 103 -19.39 -16.16 8.46
C GLU A 103 -18.25 -15.17 8.67
N LEU A 104 -17.38 -15.01 7.66
CA LEU A 104 -16.30 -14.05 7.71
C LEU A 104 -16.81 -12.60 7.81
N GLN A 105 -17.85 -12.26 7.03
CA GLN A 105 -18.43 -10.92 7.05
C GLN A 105 -19.02 -10.60 8.42
N ASP A 106 -19.64 -11.57 9.09
CA ASP A 106 -20.16 -11.40 10.46
C ASP A 106 -19.03 -11.13 11.46
N ILE A 107 -17.90 -11.84 11.35
CA ILE A 107 -16.70 -11.60 12.18
C ILE A 107 -16.17 -10.18 11.96
N ILE A 108 -15.96 -9.78 10.71
CA ILE A 108 -15.42 -8.46 10.36
C ILE A 108 -16.37 -7.35 10.82
N THR A 109 -17.67 -7.50 10.58
CA THR A 109 -18.69 -6.52 10.97
C THR A 109 -18.76 -6.36 12.49
N SER A 110 -18.64 -7.47 13.24
CA SER A 110 -18.57 -7.44 14.70
C SER A 110 -17.34 -6.68 15.21
N ILE A 111 -16.16 -6.95 14.64
CA ILE A 111 -14.91 -6.23 14.97
C ILE A 111 -15.05 -4.74 14.67
N GLN A 112 -15.52 -4.38 13.48
CA GLN A 112 -15.72 -2.99 13.07
C GLN A 112 -16.70 -2.26 13.99
N TYR A 113 -17.80 -2.91 14.39
CA TYR A 113 -18.77 -2.36 15.32
C TYR A 113 -18.15 -2.08 16.70
N GLN A 114 -17.36 -3.02 17.23
CA GLN A 114 -16.68 -2.85 18.51
C GLN A 114 -15.65 -1.71 18.46
N LEU A 115 -14.82 -1.66 17.41
CA LEU A 115 -13.85 -0.58 17.19
C LEU A 115 -14.53 0.78 17.05
N LYS A 116 -15.64 0.86 16.30
CA LYS A 116 -16.44 2.10 16.15
C LYS A 116 -16.97 2.58 17.49
N ASN A 117 -17.55 1.70 18.30
CA ASN A 117 -18.06 2.06 19.63
C ASN A 117 -16.95 2.55 20.57
N GLN A 118 -15.79 1.91 20.53
CA GLN A 118 -14.63 2.34 21.32
C GLN A 118 -14.06 3.68 20.83
N SER A 119 -14.01 3.90 19.51
CA SER A 119 -13.61 5.17 18.92
C SER A 119 -14.55 6.31 19.36
N ILE A 120 -15.87 6.09 19.29
CA ILE A 120 -16.87 7.05 19.79
C ILE A 120 -16.65 7.34 21.29
N ALA A 121 -16.40 6.31 22.10
CA ALA A 121 -16.11 6.50 23.53
C ALA A 121 -14.83 7.31 23.76
N ARG A 122 -13.75 7.04 22.99
CA ARG A 122 -12.49 7.82 23.04
C ARG A 122 -12.72 9.28 22.66
N ARG A 123 -13.47 9.55 21.59
CA ARG A 123 -13.82 10.92 21.15
C ARG A 123 -14.63 11.66 22.20
N ASN A 124 -15.65 11.01 22.78
CA ASN A 124 -16.44 11.61 23.86
C ASN A 124 -15.58 11.95 25.08
N ASN A 125 -14.64 11.07 25.43
CA ASN A 125 -13.68 11.33 26.51
C ASN A 125 -12.72 12.48 26.16
N ALA A 126 -12.25 12.60 24.91
CA ALA A 126 -11.40 13.70 24.47
C ALA A 126 -12.13 15.04 24.48
N ARG A 127 -13.38 15.08 23.98
CA ARG A 127 -14.26 16.26 24.06
C ARG A 127 -14.52 16.66 25.51
N TRP A 128 -14.76 15.70 26.40
CA TRP A 128 -14.91 15.98 27.83
C TRP A 128 -13.61 16.49 28.46
N ALA A 129 -12.46 15.90 28.13
CA ALA A 129 -11.16 16.34 28.62
C ALA A 129 -10.83 17.78 28.15
N ARG A 130 -11.20 18.12 26.91
CA ARG A 130 -11.11 19.49 26.39
C ARG A 130 -12.01 20.44 27.16
N TYR A 131 -13.28 20.09 27.35
CA TYR A 131 -14.23 20.90 28.14
C TYR A 131 -13.74 21.15 29.58
N MET A 132 -13.04 20.18 30.18
CA MET A 132 -12.49 20.28 31.53
C MET A 132 -11.14 21.01 31.59
N ARG A 133 -10.56 21.40 30.45
CA ARG A 133 -9.27 22.10 30.36
C ARG A 133 -9.46 23.57 30.72
N CYS A 134 -9.32 23.91 32.00
CA CYS A 134 -9.41 25.29 32.50
C CYS A 134 -8.08 26.05 32.37
N ASP A 135 -7.45 26.04 31.19
CA ASP A 135 -6.15 26.72 30.95
C ASP A 135 -6.28 28.09 30.28
N GLY A 136 -7.49 28.47 29.84
CA GLY A 136 -7.75 29.72 29.14
C GLY A 136 -7.39 29.71 27.66
N SER A 137 -7.02 28.56 27.10
CA SER A 137 -6.88 28.40 25.65
C SER A 137 -8.26 28.40 24.96
N PRO A 138 -8.39 29.01 23.76
CA PRO A 138 -9.66 29.02 23.04
C PRO A 138 -9.97 27.63 22.49
N ASP A 139 -11.22 27.17 22.53
CA ASP A 139 -11.62 25.97 21.81
C ASP A 139 -11.62 26.24 20.29
N PRO A 140 -10.75 25.58 19.49
CA PRO A 140 -10.69 25.84 18.06
C PRO A 140 -11.94 25.36 17.30
N VAL A 141 -12.76 24.47 17.90
CA VAL A 141 -14.06 24.05 17.34
C VAL A 141 -15.11 25.15 17.52
N ASN A 142 -14.97 25.99 18.54
CA ASN A 142 -15.87 27.12 18.77
C ASN A 142 -15.41 28.35 17.98
N GLN A 143 -16.09 28.60 16.85
CA GLN A 143 -15.76 29.73 15.96
C GLN A 143 -15.76 31.10 16.66
N GLY A 144 -16.63 31.30 17.67
CA GLY A 144 -16.70 32.55 18.41
C GLY A 144 -15.46 32.80 19.26
N GLU A 145 -14.97 31.76 19.95
CA GLU A 145 -13.77 31.83 20.79
C GLU A 145 -12.52 32.03 19.95
N ILE A 146 -12.34 31.24 18.89
CA ILE A 146 -11.13 31.32 18.06
C ILE A 146 -11.03 32.65 17.30
N ASN A 147 -12.14 33.18 16.78
CA ASN A 147 -12.13 34.50 16.13
C ASN A 147 -11.82 35.62 17.13
N THR A 148 -12.36 35.53 18.35
CA THR A 148 -12.07 36.49 19.42
C THR A 148 -10.58 36.44 19.78
N TYR A 149 -10.03 35.24 19.93
CA TYR A 149 -8.60 35.03 20.18
C TYR A 149 -7.71 35.63 19.09
N ILE A 150 -7.99 35.33 17.82
CA ILE A 150 -7.23 35.87 16.67
C ILE A 150 -7.27 37.40 16.67
N ASN A 151 -8.46 38.01 16.82
CA ASN A 151 -8.61 39.46 16.80
C ASN A 151 -7.87 40.14 17.97
N LEU A 152 -8.00 39.60 19.19
CA LEU A 152 -7.27 40.12 20.36
C LEU A 152 -5.76 40.03 20.17
N ARG A 153 -5.26 38.94 19.58
CA ARG A 153 -3.84 38.79 19.22
C ARG A 153 -3.41 39.83 18.20
N VAL A 154 -4.19 40.08 17.16
CA VAL A 154 -3.89 41.11 16.14
C VAL A 154 -3.84 42.50 16.77
N GLU A 155 -4.78 42.83 17.65
CA GLU A 155 -4.87 44.14 18.31
C GLU A 155 -3.78 44.37 19.38
N ASP A 156 -3.28 43.30 20.01
CA ASP A 156 -2.23 43.41 21.02
C ASP A 156 -0.90 43.85 20.40
N LYS A 157 -0.47 45.08 20.74
CA LYS A 157 0.82 45.66 20.35
C LYS A 157 1.89 45.59 21.45
N THR A 158 1.54 45.08 22.63
CA THR A 158 2.43 45.11 23.81
C THR A 158 3.34 43.89 23.89
N ARG A 159 2.94 42.76 23.30
CA ARG A 159 3.66 41.48 23.32
C ARG A 159 4.28 41.11 21.96
N ASN A 160 4.90 42.08 21.29
CA ASN A 160 5.55 41.85 20.00
C ASN A 160 7.05 41.50 20.12
N ASP A 161 7.57 41.36 21.35
CA ASP A 161 8.95 40.94 21.56
C ASP A 161 9.16 39.48 21.15
N SER A 162 10.38 39.16 20.73
CA SER A 162 10.71 37.86 20.14
C SER A 162 10.47 36.68 21.09
N VAL A 163 10.64 36.88 22.40
CA VAL A 163 10.44 35.83 23.42
C VAL A 163 8.95 35.54 23.60
N SER A 164 8.13 36.58 23.80
CA SER A 164 6.68 36.45 23.94
C SER A 164 6.05 35.89 22.67
N VAL A 165 6.45 36.38 21.49
CA VAL A 165 5.92 35.89 20.21
C VAL A 165 6.22 34.40 20.04
N LEU A 166 7.46 33.96 20.26
CA LEU A 166 7.79 32.53 20.13
C LEU A 166 7.09 31.65 21.17
N ALA A 167 6.81 32.16 22.38
CA ALA A 167 6.01 31.43 23.35
C ALA A 167 4.55 31.30 22.89
N ASP A 168 3.95 32.40 22.44
CA ASP A 168 2.55 32.43 22.01
C ASP A 168 2.33 31.59 20.74
N THR A 169 3.32 31.54 19.81
CA THR A 169 3.23 30.69 18.61
C THR A 169 3.10 29.20 18.91
N LEU A 170 3.58 28.71 20.07
CA LEU A 170 3.38 27.31 20.44
C LEU A 170 1.90 27.01 20.71
N LEU A 171 1.17 27.96 21.31
CA LEU A 171 -0.27 27.85 21.48
C LEU A 171 -0.97 27.92 20.12
N ASP A 172 -0.60 28.88 19.26
CA ASP A 172 -1.16 29.02 17.91
C ASP A 172 -1.01 27.70 17.10
N LEU A 173 0.17 27.07 17.16
CA LEU A 173 0.44 25.79 16.50
C LEU A 173 -0.31 24.62 17.12
N SER A 174 -0.49 24.61 18.45
CA SER A 174 -1.30 23.57 19.11
C SER A 174 -2.77 23.62 18.70
N LEU A 175 -3.32 24.82 18.48
CA LEU A 175 -4.69 25.00 17.97
C LEU A 175 -4.81 24.50 16.52
N ILE A 176 -3.78 24.73 15.69
CA ILE A 176 -3.72 24.19 14.32
C ILE A 176 -3.68 22.65 14.35
N ASP A 177 -2.83 22.04 15.19
CA ASP A 177 -2.73 20.57 15.28
C ASP A 177 -4.04 19.95 15.80
N GLU A 178 -4.73 20.58 16.74
CA GLU A 178 -6.07 20.13 17.20
C GLU A 178 -7.10 20.16 16.05
N LEU A 179 -7.14 21.21 15.22
CA LEU A 179 -8.02 21.25 14.03
C LEU A 179 -7.65 20.19 13.00
N GLN A 180 -6.36 19.97 12.76
CA GLN A 180 -5.90 18.93 11.82
C GLN A 180 -6.25 17.53 12.29
N GLN A 181 -6.10 17.25 13.60
CA GLN A 181 -6.49 15.96 14.19
C GLN A 181 -8.00 15.73 14.05
N LEU A 182 -8.83 16.74 14.32
CA LEU A 182 -10.29 16.64 14.15
C LEU A 182 -10.69 16.33 12.71
N MET A 183 -10.04 16.98 11.73
CA MET A 183 -10.29 16.73 10.31
C MET A 183 -9.91 15.30 9.88
N ASN A 184 -8.94 14.66 10.55
CA ASN A 184 -8.52 13.30 10.25
C ASN A 184 -9.37 12.25 10.99
N GLU A 185 -9.88 12.57 12.18
CA GLU A 185 -10.57 11.64 13.06
C GLU A 185 -12.09 11.65 12.90
N GLU A 186 -12.71 12.78 12.55
CA GLU A 186 -14.18 12.92 12.51
C GLU A 186 -14.72 12.87 11.07
N GLU A 187 -15.84 12.17 10.88
CA GLU A 187 -16.64 12.26 9.65
C GLU A 187 -17.35 13.62 9.64
N LEU A 188 -16.64 14.66 9.19
CA LEU A 188 -17.13 16.02 9.09
C LEU A 188 -17.75 16.29 7.71
N SER A 189 -18.70 17.21 7.67
CA SER A 189 -19.23 17.71 6.40
C SER A 189 -18.15 18.51 5.65
N GLU A 190 -18.26 18.58 4.32
CA GLU A 190 -17.35 19.38 3.50
C GLU A 190 -17.31 20.86 3.92
N GLN A 191 -18.43 21.39 4.42
CA GLN A 191 -18.52 22.76 4.91
C GLN A 191 -17.69 22.98 6.19
N GLU A 192 -17.75 22.04 7.14
CA GLU A 192 -16.94 22.08 8.37
C GLU A 192 -15.45 21.93 8.07
N ILE A 193 -15.09 21.02 7.16
CA ILE A 193 -13.70 20.84 6.70
C ILE A 193 -13.16 22.15 6.11
N ASN A 194 -13.93 22.82 5.25
CA ASN A 194 -13.51 24.09 4.65
C ASN A 194 -13.38 25.20 5.71
N LEU A 195 -14.32 25.28 6.66
CA LEU A 195 -14.25 26.24 7.76
C LEU A 195 -12.99 26.06 8.63
N HIS A 196 -12.63 24.81 8.95
CA HIS A 196 -11.41 24.50 9.69
C HIS A 196 -10.16 24.86 8.90
N LYS A 197 -10.12 24.59 7.59
CA LYS A 197 -9.02 25.01 6.70
C LYS A 197 -8.84 26.53 6.70
N GLU A 198 -9.92 27.29 6.58
CA GLU A 198 -9.87 28.77 6.65
C GLU A 198 -9.36 29.27 8.00
N THR A 199 -9.75 28.60 9.09
CA THR A 199 -9.29 28.96 10.44
C THR A 199 -7.80 28.66 10.62
N ILE A 200 -7.31 27.54 10.09
CA ILE A 200 -5.88 27.21 10.05
C ILE A 200 -5.11 28.28 9.27
N GLU A 201 -5.58 28.69 8.10
CA GLU A 201 -4.93 29.73 7.28
C GLU A 201 -4.85 31.06 8.04
N LYS A 202 -5.92 31.47 8.74
CA LYS A 202 -5.92 32.68 9.58
C LYS A 202 -4.90 32.61 10.72
N LEU A 203 -4.78 31.46 11.39
CA LEU A 203 -3.77 31.26 12.43
C LEU A 203 -2.34 31.29 11.86
N GLN A 204 -2.11 30.69 10.69
CA GLN A 204 -0.81 30.74 10.01
C GLN A 204 -0.42 32.16 9.61
N MET A 205 -1.36 32.95 9.06
CA MET A 205 -1.15 34.36 8.77
C MET A 205 -0.86 35.18 10.03
N LEU A 206 -1.55 34.90 11.14
CA LEU A 206 -1.30 35.54 12.44
C LEU A 206 0.12 35.25 12.94
N ILE A 207 0.56 33.99 12.88
CA ILE A 207 1.92 33.58 13.25
C ILE A 207 2.95 34.34 12.41
N SER A 208 2.77 34.39 11.08
CA SER A 208 3.68 35.11 10.18
C SER A 208 3.76 36.59 10.54
N ALA A 209 2.62 37.27 10.70
CA ALA A 209 2.57 38.70 11.01
C ALA A 209 3.24 39.01 12.37
N LYS A 210 3.05 38.16 13.37
CA LYS A 210 3.69 38.32 14.69
C LYS A 210 5.20 38.08 14.63
N LEU A 211 5.67 37.11 13.85
CA LEU A 211 7.10 36.87 13.64
C LEU A 211 7.77 38.02 12.87
N ASP A 212 7.06 38.64 11.92
CA ASP A 212 7.53 39.84 11.23
C ASP A 212 7.71 41.02 12.20
N LEU A 213 6.74 41.24 13.10
CA LEU A 213 6.84 42.27 14.15
C LEU A 213 7.99 42.00 15.13
N ALA A 214 8.17 40.75 15.55
CA ALA A 214 9.30 40.36 16.39
C ALA A 214 10.65 40.58 15.69
N THR A 215 10.74 40.25 14.40
CA THR A 215 11.92 40.53 13.57
C THR A 215 12.20 42.03 13.53
N LEU A 216 11.17 42.85 13.28
CA LEU A 216 11.31 44.30 13.21
C LEU A 216 11.81 44.88 14.53
N GLN A 217 11.30 44.41 15.66
CA GLN A 217 11.76 44.85 16.98
C GLN A 217 13.25 44.53 17.18
N ILE A 218 13.70 43.30 16.85
CA ILE A 218 15.12 42.93 16.89
C ILE A 218 15.98 43.86 16.01
N LEU A 219 15.49 44.21 14.82
CA LEU A 219 16.19 45.10 13.89
C LEU A 219 16.24 46.55 14.37
N CYS A 220 15.21 47.05 15.05
CA CYS A 220 15.22 48.36 15.69
C CYS A 220 16.25 48.43 16.82
N ASP A 221 16.42 47.34 17.57
CA ASP A 221 17.35 47.21 18.69
C ASP A 221 18.75 46.70 18.27
N ALA A 222 19.06 46.75 16.96
CA ALA A 222 20.26 46.12 16.40
C ALA A 222 21.57 46.60 17.05
N THR A 223 21.65 47.89 17.42
CA THR A 223 22.82 48.47 18.10
C THR A 223 22.98 47.95 19.53
N GLU A 224 21.89 47.63 20.22
CA GLU A 224 21.91 47.08 21.58
C GLU A 224 22.24 45.58 21.58
N LEU A 225 21.80 44.88 20.53
CA LEU A 225 22.01 43.45 20.30
C LEU A 225 23.25 43.15 19.45
N GLN A 226 24.19 44.09 19.38
CA GLN A 226 25.43 43.97 18.62
C GLN A 226 26.33 42.88 19.22
N ASP A 227 26.82 41.98 18.37
CA ASP A 227 27.77 40.95 18.75
C ASP A 227 29.16 41.56 19.04
N GLN A 228 29.80 41.09 20.11
CA GLN A 228 31.05 41.67 20.62
C GLN A 228 32.25 41.42 19.69
N GLU A 229 32.23 40.32 18.93
CA GLU A 229 33.33 39.95 18.05
C GLU A 229 33.21 40.64 16.70
N THR A 230 32.04 40.54 16.07
CA THR A 230 31.79 41.04 14.71
C THR A 230 31.39 42.50 14.67
N ASN A 231 30.91 43.06 15.79
CA ASN A 231 30.29 44.38 15.86
C ASN A 231 29.08 44.53 14.90
N ASN A 232 28.51 43.44 14.39
CA ASN A 232 27.25 43.47 13.65
C ASN A 232 26.13 42.94 14.55
N LEU A 233 24.87 43.17 14.17
CA LEU A 233 23.77 42.47 14.82
C LEU A 233 23.88 40.98 14.46
N GLN A 234 23.87 40.12 15.47
CA GLN A 234 23.76 38.69 15.28
C GLN A 234 22.97 38.09 16.44
N HIS A 235 21.70 37.77 16.19
CA HIS A 235 20.77 37.31 17.22
C HIS A 235 20.09 36.01 16.80
N VAL A 236 19.99 35.06 17.73
CA VAL A 236 19.36 33.75 17.54
C VAL A 236 18.32 33.55 18.64
N ILE A 237 17.11 33.18 18.24
CA ILE A 237 16.04 32.82 19.15
C ILE A 237 15.24 31.66 18.57
N ARG A 238 14.84 30.70 19.42
CA ARG A 238 14.16 29.48 18.96
C ARG A 238 13.25 28.88 20.02
N ASN A 239 12.22 28.18 19.57
CA ASN A 239 11.43 27.25 20.36
C ASN A 239 11.55 25.83 19.74
N SER A 240 10.64 24.92 20.07
CA SER A 240 10.68 23.54 19.54
C SER A 240 10.27 23.41 18.07
N GLN A 241 9.65 24.43 17.47
CA GLN A 241 9.05 24.40 16.12
C GLN A 241 9.65 25.42 15.16
N ILE A 242 10.13 26.56 15.67
CA ILE A 242 10.61 27.70 14.89
C ILE A 242 11.96 28.15 15.44
N CYS A 243 12.89 28.43 14.52
CA CYS A 243 14.14 29.11 14.81
C CYS A 243 14.25 30.38 13.97
N LEU A 244 14.43 31.53 14.63
CA LEU A 244 14.59 32.84 14.02
C LEU A 244 16.02 33.35 14.29
N CYS A 245 16.74 33.63 13.22
CA CYS A 245 18.07 34.22 13.24
C CYS A 245 18.06 35.53 12.46
N VAL A 246 18.64 36.57 13.03
CA VAL A 246 18.68 37.90 12.41
C VAL A 246 20.12 38.40 12.43
N TRP A 247 20.62 38.77 11.25
CA TRP A 247 21.89 39.44 11.06
C TRP A 247 21.64 40.87 10.55
N GLY A 248 22.37 41.85 11.05
CA GLY A 248 22.24 43.25 10.62
C GLY A 248 23.59 43.93 10.40
N ASN A 249 23.75 44.59 9.25
CA ASN A 249 25.02 45.21 8.84
C ASN A 249 25.24 46.59 9.48
N ILE A 250 25.79 46.61 10.68
CA ILE A 250 26.08 47.87 11.40
C ILE A 250 27.47 48.41 10.99
N VAL A 251 28.48 47.55 10.87
CA VAL A 251 29.89 47.96 10.65
C VAL A 251 30.17 48.35 9.20
N LYS A 252 29.48 47.73 8.23
CA LYS A 252 29.69 47.94 6.79
C LYS A 252 31.11 47.65 6.32
N ASN A 253 31.67 46.51 6.69
CA ASN A 253 33.03 46.10 6.35
C ASN A 253 33.09 45.20 5.09
N PRO A 254 33.58 45.67 3.93
CA PRO A 254 33.59 44.90 2.68
C PRO A 254 34.65 43.78 2.62
N ARG A 255 35.52 43.67 3.65
CA ARG A 255 36.54 42.61 3.76
C ARG A 255 35.97 41.32 4.34
N ILE A 256 34.92 41.41 5.14
CA ILE A 256 34.22 40.28 5.75
C ILE A 256 32.97 40.05 4.91
N ARG A 257 32.83 38.85 4.36
CA ARG A 257 31.72 38.50 3.45
C ARG A 257 30.96 37.27 3.90
N SER A 258 31.60 36.39 4.65
CA SER A 258 31.01 35.17 5.19
C SER A 258 30.59 35.41 6.62
N PHE A 259 29.35 35.03 6.95
CA PHE A 259 28.76 35.13 8.27
C PHE A 259 28.21 33.76 8.67
N GLU A 260 28.33 33.39 9.93
CA GLU A 260 27.95 32.08 10.43
C GLU A 260 27.20 32.18 11.76
N PHE A 261 26.02 31.57 11.81
CA PHE A 261 25.29 31.30 13.05
C PHE A 261 25.70 29.92 13.59
N GLN A 262 26.72 29.91 14.46
CA GLN A 262 27.32 28.67 15.00
C GLN A 262 26.30 27.76 15.71
N GLU A 263 25.31 28.34 16.39
CA GLU A 263 24.27 27.58 17.12
C GLU A 263 23.44 26.65 16.23
N ILE A 264 23.24 27.03 14.96
CA ILE A 264 22.43 26.27 13.99
C ILE A 264 23.27 25.78 12.81
N GLN A 265 24.59 26.01 12.83
CA GLN A 265 25.52 25.66 11.75
C GLN A 265 25.01 26.11 10.37
N PHE A 266 24.55 27.36 10.31
CA PHE A 266 24.08 28.00 9.09
C PHE A 266 25.00 29.18 8.78
N SER A 267 25.62 29.15 7.60
CA SER A 267 26.49 30.22 7.13
C SER A 267 26.10 30.68 5.73
N PHE A 268 26.41 31.92 5.43
CA PHE A 268 26.08 32.53 4.16
C PHE A 268 27.10 33.61 3.78
N ASP A 269 27.26 33.78 2.47
CA ASP A 269 28.17 34.75 1.87
C ASP A 269 27.39 35.93 1.28
N ILE A 270 27.77 37.13 1.66
CA ILE A 270 27.17 38.36 1.15
C ILE A 270 28.06 39.00 0.07
N PRO A 271 27.50 39.35 -1.10
CA PRO A 271 28.15 40.16 -2.12
C PRO A 271 28.71 41.50 -1.58
N ARG A 272 29.86 41.92 -2.09
CA ARG A 272 30.55 43.16 -1.65
C ARG A 272 29.65 44.41 -1.66
N VAL A 273 28.72 44.51 -2.60
CA VAL A 273 27.77 45.63 -2.72
C VAL A 273 26.85 45.71 -1.49
N LEU A 274 26.38 44.56 -1.01
CA LEU A 274 25.51 44.47 0.16
C LEU A 274 26.31 44.70 1.47
N CYS A 275 27.60 44.32 1.51
CA CYS A 275 28.45 44.60 2.68
C CYS A 275 28.62 46.09 2.99
N LEU A 276 28.32 47.00 2.04
CA LEU A 276 28.37 48.45 2.24
C LEU A 276 26.98 49.08 2.46
N SER A 277 25.92 48.28 2.35
CA SER A 277 24.53 48.73 2.40
C SER A 277 23.96 48.60 3.82
N ASP A 278 22.96 49.43 4.13
CA ASP A 278 22.13 49.31 5.34
C ASP A 278 21.12 48.16 5.16
N CYS A 279 21.63 46.93 5.18
CA CYS A 279 20.84 45.72 5.00
C CYS A 279 20.92 44.80 6.23
N ALA A 280 19.91 43.95 6.34
CA ALA A 280 19.81 42.88 7.31
C ALA A 280 19.39 41.59 6.59
N VAL A 281 19.72 40.46 7.18
CA VAL A 281 19.35 39.13 6.69
C VAL A 281 18.59 38.41 7.78
N ARG A 282 17.37 37.97 7.46
CA ARG A 282 16.57 37.09 8.30
C ARG A 282 16.69 35.67 7.78
N ILE A 283 17.05 34.74 8.66
CA ILE A 283 16.94 33.30 8.44
C ILE A 283 15.91 32.78 9.43
N MET A 284 14.81 32.22 8.94
CA MET A 284 13.79 31.60 9.78
C MET A 284 13.53 30.17 9.29
N ASN A 285 13.70 29.18 10.16
CA ASN A 285 13.34 27.80 9.89
C ASN A 285 12.05 27.46 10.64
N THR A 286 11.07 26.92 9.93
CA THR A 286 9.88 26.28 10.52
C THR A 286 9.93 24.79 10.30
N ARG A 287 9.75 23.98 11.35
CA ARG A 287 9.73 22.51 11.25
C ARG A 287 8.53 21.91 10.53
N PHE A 288 7.53 22.73 10.24
CA PHE A 288 6.31 22.36 9.54
C PHE A 288 6.21 23.08 8.20
N ASP A 289 5.53 22.44 7.26
CA ASP A 289 5.19 23.00 5.96
C ASP A 289 3.83 23.70 6.01
N HIS A 290 3.83 25.00 5.79
CA HIS A 290 2.63 25.84 5.74
C HIS A 290 2.34 26.41 4.34
N LEU A 291 3.12 26.04 3.32
CA LEU A 291 3.02 26.60 1.97
C LEU A 291 2.49 25.57 0.96
N SER A 292 2.97 24.32 1.02
CA SER A 292 2.63 23.29 0.02
C SER A 292 1.14 22.98 -0.03
N ALA A 293 0.44 23.07 1.11
CA ALA A 293 -1.02 22.87 1.17
C ALA A 293 -1.80 23.90 0.34
N SER A 294 -1.23 25.08 0.08
CA SER A 294 -1.83 26.12 -0.76
C SER A 294 -1.57 25.93 -2.26
N SER A 295 -0.67 25.01 -2.61
CA SER A 295 -0.29 24.72 -4.00
C SER A 295 -1.25 23.75 -4.66
N LYS A 296 -1.56 24.01 -5.94
CA LYS A 296 -2.31 23.05 -6.77
C LYS A 296 -1.46 21.83 -7.18
N ALA A 297 -0.13 21.89 -7.01
CA ALA A 297 0.75 20.78 -7.35
C ALA A 297 0.55 19.57 -6.44
N LEU A 298 0.03 19.77 -5.22
CA LEU A 298 -0.24 18.69 -4.29
C LEU A 298 -1.52 17.91 -4.63
N VAL A 299 -2.44 18.51 -5.39
CA VAL A 299 -3.77 17.95 -5.63
C VAL A 299 -3.73 16.97 -6.80
N PRO A 300 -4.08 15.68 -6.60
CA PRO A 300 -4.18 14.72 -7.69
C PRO A 300 -5.25 15.16 -8.71
N ARG A 301 -4.89 15.13 -10.00
CA ARG A 301 -5.80 15.47 -11.10
C ARG A 301 -6.48 14.21 -11.59
N LEU A 302 -7.76 14.01 -11.27
CA LEU A 302 -8.54 12.89 -11.79
C LEU A 302 -8.91 13.13 -13.25
N LYS A 303 -8.65 12.14 -14.11
CA LYS A 303 -9.15 12.12 -15.49
C LYS A 303 -10.66 12.14 -15.47
N LYS A 304 -11.24 13.20 -16.01
CA LYS A 304 -12.68 13.23 -16.26
C LYS A 304 -12.97 12.23 -17.37
N LYS A 305 -13.68 11.16 -17.05
CA LYS A 305 -14.25 10.29 -18.07
C LYS A 305 -15.22 11.14 -18.87
N ASP A 306 -14.98 11.30 -20.17
CA ASP A 306 -15.90 11.94 -21.08
C ASP A 306 -17.22 11.16 -21.01
N ILE A 307 -18.18 11.67 -20.25
CA ILE A 307 -19.55 11.17 -20.29
C ILE A 307 -20.02 11.52 -21.70
N PRO A 308 -20.35 10.55 -22.56
CA PRO A 308 -20.95 10.85 -23.85
C PRO A 308 -22.23 11.61 -23.53
N ILE A 309 -22.29 12.88 -23.89
CA ILE A 309 -23.51 13.68 -23.81
C ILE A 309 -24.58 12.85 -24.54
N PRO A 310 -25.65 12.40 -23.87
CA PRO A 310 -26.74 11.76 -24.56
C PRO A 310 -27.26 12.77 -25.58
N VAL A 311 -27.07 12.48 -26.86
CA VAL A 311 -27.73 13.23 -27.92
C VAL A 311 -29.21 12.94 -27.71
N GLU A 312 -29.92 13.85 -27.05
CA GLU A 312 -31.38 13.84 -27.01
C GLU A 312 -31.86 13.91 -28.46
N GLU A 313 -32.31 12.78 -28.99
CA GLU A 313 -33.19 12.78 -30.15
C GLU A 313 -34.45 13.53 -29.75
N VAL A 314 -34.53 14.78 -30.22
CA VAL A 314 -35.70 15.65 -30.13
C VAL A 314 -36.87 14.92 -30.79
N LYS A 315 -37.73 14.28 -29.99
CA LYS A 315 -39.07 13.91 -30.42
C LYS A 315 -39.90 15.19 -30.53
N PRO A 316 -40.58 15.45 -31.67
CA PRO A 316 -41.40 16.63 -31.82
C PRO A 316 -42.62 16.53 -30.89
N VAL A 317 -42.79 17.57 -30.09
CA VAL A 317 -43.96 17.86 -29.27
C VAL A 317 -45.19 18.05 -30.16
N VAL A 318 -46.27 17.33 -29.86
CA VAL A 318 -47.63 17.74 -30.22
C VAL A 318 -48.35 18.03 -28.91
N GLU A 319 -48.93 19.23 -28.90
CA GLU A 319 -49.63 19.91 -27.81
C GLU A 319 -50.89 19.16 -27.36
N GLU A 320 -51.18 19.18 -26.05
CA GLU A 320 -52.54 19.36 -25.56
C GLU A 320 -52.54 19.97 -24.15
N GLU A 321 -53.42 20.96 -23.97
CA GLU A 321 -53.47 21.94 -22.87
C GLU A 321 -54.20 21.43 -21.60
N ILE A 322 -53.59 21.72 -20.44
CA ILE A 322 -54.12 22.35 -19.20
C ILE A 322 -55.52 21.92 -18.67
N LYS A 323 -55.58 21.37 -17.43
CA LYS A 323 -56.26 21.96 -16.23
C LYS A 323 -56.20 21.12 -14.93
N GLU A 324 -55.83 21.83 -13.85
CA GLU A 324 -56.12 21.78 -12.38
C GLU A 324 -57.29 20.88 -11.90
N GLU A 325 -57.49 20.41 -10.66
CA GLU A 325 -56.88 20.48 -9.31
C GLU A 325 -57.61 19.44 -8.41
N ALA A 326 -56.97 19.00 -7.32
CA ALA A 326 -57.45 18.67 -5.95
C ALA A 326 -58.69 17.77 -5.60
N GLU A 327 -58.41 16.90 -4.60
CA GLU A 327 -59.22 16.40 -3.45
C GLU A 327 -60.24 15.23 -3.51
N LYS A 328 -59.96 14.22 -2.64
CA LYS A 328 -60.79 13.32 -1.78
C LYS A 328 -62.30 13.16 -2.13
N THR A 329 -62.96 12.00 -2.09
CA THR A 329 -63.18 11.06 -0.96
C THR A 329 -64.08 9.88 -1.41
N GLU A 330 -63.84 8.67 -0.88
CA GLU A 330 -64.77 7.59 -0.47
C GLU A 330 -65.83 6.86 -1.37
N GLU A 331 -65.69 5.52 -1.32
CA GLU A 331 -66.69 4.41 -1.19
C GLU A 331 -67.23 3.56 -2.39
N LYS A 332 -66.68 2.31 -2.42
CA LYS A 332 -67.31 0.96 -2.44
C LYS A 332 -68.04 0.40 -3.69
N LYS A 333 -67.54 -0.75 -4.19
CA LYS A 333 -68.03 -2.15 -3.98
C LYS A 333 -67.29 -3.16 -4.89
N GLU A 334 -66.68 -4.22 -4.32
CA GLU A 334 -67.00 -5.67 -4.49
C GLU A 334 -66.48 -6.26 -5.84
N ASP A 335 -65.77 -7.39 -5.97
CA ASP A 335 -65.59 -8.58 -5.11
C ASP A 335 -64.34 -9.41 -5.49
N ASP A 336 -63.96 -10.26 -4.52
CA ASP A 336 -63.26 -11.56 -4.56
C ASP A 336 -61.73 -11.70 -4.53
N LEU A 337 -61.29 -12.23 -3.38
CA LEU A 337 -59.97 -12.68 -2.97
C LEU A 337 -59.92 -14.23 -2.91
N ILE A 338 -58.81 -14.83 -3.39
CA ILE A 338 -57.89 -15.84 -2.78
C ILE A 338 -58.57 -17.03 -2.03
N ILE A 339 -58.22 -18.33 -2.15
CA ILE A 339 -56.97 -19.07 -1.81
C ILE A 339 -57.07 -20.57 -2.29
N PRO A 340 -56.11 -21.48 -1.98
CA PRO A 340 -55.40 -22.32 -2.95
C PRO A 340 -55.84 -23.80 -2.90
N ASP A 341 -55.28 -24.69 -3.71
CA ASP A 341 -55.63 -26.12 -3.60
C ASP A 341 -54.42 -27.06 -3.55
N LEU A 342 -54.47 -27.94 -2.55
CA LEU A 342 -53.63 -29.11 -2.32
C LEU A 342 -54.54 -30.36 -2.47
N VAL A 343 -54.03 -31.41 -3.13
CA VAL A 343 -54.15 -32.84 -2.74
C VAL A 343 -55.32 -33.72 -3.27
N ILE A 344 -54.92 -34.81 -3.95
CA ILE A 344 -55.51 -36.17 -4.13
C ILE A 344 -56.63 -36.40 -5.18
N GLY A 345 -56.28 -37.15 -6.24
CA GLY A 345 -56.72 -38.56 -6.36
C GLY A 345 -57.73 -38.95 -7.46
N LEU A 346 -57.21 -39.74 -8.41
CA LEU A 346 -57.86 -40.89 -9.10
C LEU A 346 -58.95 -40.62 -10.18
N ILE A 347 -58.62 -40.94 -11.44
CA ILE A 347 -59.16 -42.08 -12.23
C ILE A 347 -58.65 -41.94 -13.69
N SER A 348 -57.87 -42.92 -14.16
CA SER A 348 -57.60 -43.16 -15.59
C SER A 348 -58.81 -43.86 -16.25
N PRO A 349 -58.95 -43.84 -17.59
CA PRO A 349 -58.29 -44.90 -18.37
C PRO A 349 -57.65 -44.44 -19.69
N LEU A 350 -56.42 -44.93 -19.91
CA LEU A 350 -55.87 -45.54 -21.12
C LEU A 350 -56.41 -45.12 -22.50
N GLU A 351 -55.58 -44.43 -23.27
CA GLU A 351 -55.36 -44.73 -24.71
C GLU A 351 -53.85 -44.53 -25.02
N ASP A 352 -53.21 -45.61 -25.48
CA ASP A 352 -51.80 -45.71 -25.84
C ASP A 352 -51.54 -45.10 -27.23
N GLU A 353 -50.73 -44.03 -27.29
CA GLU A 353 -50.04 -43.54 -28.48
C GLU A 353 -48.59 -43.20 -28.04
N PRO A 354 -47.54 -43.75 -28.67
CA PRO A 354 -46.17 -43.51 -28.24
C PRO A 354 -45.76 -42.08 -28.65
N LYS A 355 -45.87 -41.14 -27.71
CA LYS A 355 -45.20 -39.84 -27.82
C LYS A 355 -43.72 -40.02 -27.55
N VAL A 356 -42.92 -39.56 -28.50
CA VAL A 356 -41.48 -39.33 -28.37
C VAL A 356 -41.25 -38.47 -27.12
N GLU A 357 -40.52 -39.01 -26.15
CA GLU A 357 -40.00 -38.26 -25.02
C GLU A 357 -39.04 -37.19 -25.56
N GLU A 358 -39.50 -35.94 -25.63
CA GLU A 358 -38.59 -34.80 -25.67
C GLU A 358 -37.92 -34.74 -24.29
N GLU A 359 -36.62 -35.04 -24.27
CA GLU A 359 -35.72 -34.77 -23.14
C GLU A 359 -35.95 -33.31 -22.70
N GLN A 360 -36.69 -33.10 -21.60
CA GLN A 360 -36.74 -31.81 -20.94
C GLN A 360 -35.33 -31.53 -20.41
N GLU A 361 -34.60 -30.62 -21.08
CA GLU A 361 -33.41 -30.00 -20.52
C GLU A 361 -33.80 -29.42 -19.15
N ILE A 362 -33.35 -30.05 -18.06
CA ILE A 362 -33.39 -29.44 -16.74
C ILE A 362 -32.37 -28.31 -16.80
N GLU A 363 -32.83 -27.11 -17.09
CA GLU A 363 -32.04 -25.89 -16.92
C GLU A 363 -31.85 -25.71 -15.41
N GLU A 364 -30.80 -26.33 -14.85
CA GLU A 364 -30.44 -26.15 -13.45
C GLU A 364 -30.15 -24.67 -13.20
N VAL A 365 -31.05 -24.02 -12.45
CA VAL A 365 -30.94 -22.61 -12.10
C VAL A 365 -29.62 -22.41 -11.34
N LEU A 366 -28.76 -21.54 -11.85
CA LEU A 366 -27.51 -21.18 -11.17
C LEU A 366 -27.85 -20.57 -9.81
N GLU A 367 -27.32 -21.14 -8.74
CA GLU A 367 -27.46 -20.56 -7.41
C GLU A 367 -26.86 -19.15 -7.40
N GLU A 368 -27.51 -18.24 -6.69
CA GLU A 368 -27.01 -16.89 -6.52
C GLU A 368 -25.64 -16.92 -5.79
N ASP A 369 -24.64 -16.26 -6.34
CA ASP A 369 -23.30 -16.15 -5.73
C ASP A 369 -23.34 -15.21 -4.50
N TYR A 370 -22.25 -15.16 -3.72
CA TYR A 370 -22.08 -14.12 -2.72
C TYR A 370 -21.99 -12.74 -3.41
N PRO A 371 -22.78 -11.75 -3.00
CA PRO A 371 -22.78 -10.44 -3.62
C PRO A 371 -21.49 -9.70 -3.27
N ASP A 372 -20.54 -9.66 -4.21
CA ASP A 372 -19.36 -8.83 -4.05
C ASP A 372 -19.76 -7.35 -4.14
N PRO A 373 -19.20 -6.48 -3.28
CA PRO A 373 -19.42 -5.05 -3.41
C PRO A 373 -18.91 -4.58 -4.78
N PRO A 374 -19.57 -3.57 -5.39
CA PRO A 374 -19.10 -2.99 -6.63
C PRO A 374 -17.67 -2.51 -6.41
N THR A 375 -16.73 -3.06 -7.18
CA THR A 375 -15.34 -2.62 -7.12
C THR A 375 -15.27 -1.29 -7.86
N PRO A 376 -14.81 -0.20 -7.22
CA PRO A 376 -14.61 1.06 -7.91
C PRO A 376 -13.67 0.84 -9.09
N GLU A 377 -14.00 1.41 -10.25
CA GLU A 377 -13.07 1.42 -11.36
C GLU A 377 -11.79 2.15 -10.93
N PRO A 378 -10.59 1.68 -11.33
CA PRO A 378 -9.34 2.35 -11.00
C PRO A 378 -9.43 3.82 -11.39
N ALA A 379 -9.12 4.70 -10.45
CA ALA A 379 -9.00 6.12 -10.74
C ALA A 379 -7.84 6.31 -11.71
N GLU A 380 -8.12 6.89 -12.87
CA GLU A 380 -7.07 7.34 -13.77
C GLU A 380 -6.76 8.80 -13.44
N TYR A 381 -5.47 9.11 -13.34
CA TYR A 381 -5.01 10.46 -13.06
C TYR A 381 -4.41 11.09 -14.33
N ASP A 382 -4.49 12.41 -14.45
CA ASP A 382 -3.84 13.20 -15.49
C ASP A 382 -2.37 13.47 -15.14
N ASP A 383 -1.57 13.68 -16.18
CA ASP A 383 -0.15 13.98 -16.03
C ASP A 383 0.05 15.39 -15.47
N PHE A 384 1.23 15.63 -14.91
CA PHE A 384 1.57 16.93 -14.36
C PHE A 384 1.96 17.89 -15.49
N ASP A 385 0.96 18.52 -16.08
CA ASP A 385 1.14 19.42 -17.22
C ASP A 385 1.52 20.85 -16.76
N GLU A 386 2.57 20.99 -15.96
CA GLU A 386 3.14 22.30 -15.59
C GLU A 386 4.51 22.51 -16.25
N GLU A 387 5.09 23.71 -16.10
CA GLU A 387 6.44 24.01 -16.60
C GLU A 387 7.49 23.10 -15.94
N ASP A 388 8.55 22.71 -16.68
CA ASP A 388 9.58 21.76 -16.23
C ASP A 388 10.31 22.17 -14.92
N ASP A 389 10.29 23.45 -14.55
CA ASP A 389 10.87 23.94 -13.31
C ASP A 389 9.94 23.88 -12.11
N VAL A 390 8.65 23.63 -12.30
CA VAL A 390 7.66 23.47 -11.24
C VAL A 390 7.79 22.07 -10.65
N VAL A 391 7.86 21.99 -9.32
CA VAL A 391 7.95 20.72 -8.60
C VAL A 391 6.57 20.07 -8.52
N ASP A 392 6.47 18.81 -8.96
CA ASP A 392 5.31 17.96 -8.67
C ASP A 392 5.39 17.46 -7.22
N LEU A 393 4.57 18.04 -6.34
CA LEU A 393 4.50 17.68 -4.91
C LEU A 393 3.89 16.29 -4.65
N ARG A 394 3.48 15.58 -5.70
CA ARG A 394 3.03 14.18 -5.61
C ARG A 394 4.18 13.20 -5.80
N ALA A 395 5.27 13.66 -6.43
CA ALA A 395 6.51 12.92 -6.64
C ALA A 395 7.59 13.25 -5.59
N TYR A 396 7.48 14.41 -4.93
CA TYR A 396 8.48 14.88 -3.97
C TYR A 396 7.88 15.28 -2.62
N ASP A 397 8.49 14.79 -1.54
CA ASP A 397 8.18 15.16 -0.17
C ASP A 397 9.09 16.32 0.28
N VAL A 398 8.51 17.31 0.99
CA VAL A 398 9.25 18.38 1.65
C VAL A 398 9.79 17.88 2.99
N LEU A 399 11.11 17.88 3.16
CA LEU A 399 11.80 17.38 4.34
C LEU A 399 12.58 18.48 5.07
N GLY A 400 12.64 18.39 6.40
CA GLY A 400 13.41 19.33 7.22
C GLY A 400 12.74 20.69 7.46
N GLY A 401 11.50 20.85 7.01
CA GLY A 401 10.74 22.08 7.16
C GLY A 401 11.00 23.12 6.07
N ILE A 402 10.63 24.37 6.35
CA ILE A 402 10.74 25.50 5.42
C ILE A 402 11.79 26.48 5.93
N TYR A 403 12.61 26.98 5.00
CA TYR A 403 13.63 27.98 5.25
C TYR A 403 13.27 29.30 4.60
N HIS A 404 13.03 30.33 5.39
CA HIS A 404 12.87 31.69 4.93
C HIS A 404 14.20 32.42 5.04
N PHE A 405 14.76 32.82 3.90
CA PHE A 405 16.01 33.55 3.82
C PHE A 405 15.78 34.89 3.15
N ASN A 406 15.47 35.91 3.94
CA ASN A 406 15.03 37.21 3.44
C ASN A 406 16.12 38.27 3.60
N LEU A 407 16.26 39.13 2.59
CA LEU A 407 17.07 40.35 2.67
C LEU A 407 16.16 41.54 2.96
N LEU A 408 16.50 42.30 3.99
CA LEU A 408 15.70 43.38 4.56
C LEU A 408 16.54 44.67 4.63
N HIS A 409 15.88 45.82 4.64
CA HIS A 409 16.51 47.08 5.01
C HIS A 409 16.74 47.11 6.53
N LEU A 410 17.92 47.59 6.94
CA LEU A 410 18.19 47.84 8.36
C LEU A 410 17.49 49.15 8.76
N PRO A 411 16.59 49.14 9.77
CA PRO A 411 15.93 50.35 10.25
C PRO A 411 16.92 51.38 10.82
N PRO A 412 16.55 52.68 10.83
CA PRO A 412 17.39 53.73 11.39
C PRO A 412 17.78 53.44 12.85
N GLN A 413 19.08 53.31 13.09
CA GLN A 413 19.62 53.06 14.42
C GLN A 413 19.74 54.34 15.27
N PRO A 414 19.73 54.23 16.61
CA PRO A 414 19.92 55.36 17.51
C PRO A 414 21.21 56.14 17.23
N LYS A 415 21.12 57.47 17.20
CA LYS A 415 22.28 58.36 17.00
C LYS A 415 22.40 59.34 18.14
N THR A 416 23.60 59.49 18.67
CA THR A 416 23.91 60.51 19.68
C THR A 416 24.21 61.85 19.01
N VAL A 417 23.41 62.87 19.33
CA VAL A 417 23.58 64.24 18.86
C VAL A 417 23.71 65.16 20.08
N GLY A 418 24.94 65.56 20.41
CA GLY A 418 25.22 66.30 21.64
C GLY A 418 24.95 65.45 22.88
N SER A 419 24.01 65.88 23.73
CA SER A 419 23.56 65.14 24.93
C SER A 419 22.30 64.29 24.71
N TRP A 420 21.76 64.25 23.49
CA TRP A 420 20.54 63.52 23.16
C TRP A 420 20.85 62.26 22.36
N THR A 421 20.13 61.18 22.63
CA THR A 421 20.05 60.01 21.74
C THR A 421 18.72 60.07 21.02
N ILE A 422 18.74 60.10 19.68
CA ILE A 422 17.56 60.27 18.83
C ILE A 422 17.50 59.10 17.84
N THR A 423 16.31 58.53 17.67
CA THR A 423 16.05 57.43 16.73
C THR A 423 14.82 57.76 15.91
N GLN A 424 14.83 57.49 14.61
CA GLN A 424 13.66 57.64 13.76
C GLN A 424 12.75 56.43 13.94
N LEU A 425 11.49 56.68 14.31
CA LEU A 425 10.49 55.63 14.46
C LEU A 425 10.07 55.09 13.08
N VAL A 426 9.87 53.78 13.00
CA VAL A 426 9.34 53.10 11.80
C VAL A 426 7.81 53.09 11.90
N GLU A 427 7.15 53.88 11.05
CA GLU A 427 5.68 53.92 10.95
C GLU A 427 5.26 53.81 9.47
N PRO A 428 4.39 52.83 9.11
CA PRO A 428 3.86 51.75 9.95
C PRO A 428 4.96 50.75 10.39
N PRO A 429 4.76 49.99 11.48
CA PRO A 429 5.75 49.03 11.99
C PRO A 429 5.79 47.77 11.11
N GLU A 430 6.36 47.90 9.92
CA GLU A 430 6.46 46.85 8.91
C GLU A 430 7.91 46.63 8.48
N LEU A 431 8.23 45.39 8.11
CA LEU A 431 9.53 45.05 7.55
C LEU A 431 9.63 45.59 6.12
N SER A 432 10.76 46.24 5.81
CA SER A 432 11.06 46.70 4.46
C SER A 432 12.00 45.72 3.77
N THR A 433 11.57 45.13 2.66
CA THR A 433 12.36 44.19 1.85
C THR A 433 13.43 44.93 1.05
N PHE A 434 14.59 44.32 0.89
CA PHE A 434 15.69 44.86 0.10
C PHE A 434 15.90 43.99 -1.14
N ASP A 435 15.83 44.59 -2.33
CA ASP A 435 15.92 43.84 -3.58
C ASP A 435 17.36 43.52 -3.95
N TYR A 436 17.64 42.22 -4.08
CA TYR A 436 18.88 41.72 -4.64
C TYR A 436 18.62 40.50 -5.51
N VAL A 437 19.03 40.62 -6.77
CA VAL A 437 18.99 39.54 -7.77
C VAL A 437 20.38 39.44 -8.37
N ALA A 438 20.98 38.26 -8.28
CA ALA A 438 22.26 37.95 -8.91
C ALA A 438 22.09 37.79 -10.43
N ASP A 439 23.12 38.15 -11.19
CA ASP A 439 23.12 37.97 -12.64
C ASP A 439 23.41 36.48 -12.94
N TYR A 440 22.43 35.74 -13.46
CA TYR A 440 22.61 34.33 -13.84
C TYR A 440 23.48 34.27 -15.11
N MET A 441 24.48 33.39 -15.16
CA MET A 441 25.26 33.18 -16.38
C MET A 441 24.34 32.61 -17.47
N VAL A 442 24.03 33.41 -18.49
CA VAL A 442 23.34 32.93 -19.69
C VAL A 442 24.26 31.94 -20.38
N THR A 443 23.82 30.69 -20.55
CA THR A 443 24.51 29.72 -21.40
C THR A 443 24.62 30.29 -22.82
N PRO A 444 25.78 30.18 -23.49
CA PRO A 444 26.04 30.88 -24.73
C PRO A 444 25.40 30.15 -25.93
N GLU A 445 24.07 30.12 -26.02
CA GLU A 445 23.38 29.73 -27.26
C GLU A 445 22.87 30.94 -28.06
N ASP A 446 22.65 32.08 -27.41
CA ASP A 446 22.29 33.32 -28.11
C ASP A 446 23.52 34.16 -28.45
N GLY A 447 24.06 33.90 -29.64
CA GLY A 447 25.15 34.66 -30.23
C GLY A 447 24.78 36.12 -30.49
N LYS A 448 24.96 36.99 -29.50
CA LYS A 448 25.25 38.41 -29.71
C LYS A 448 26.33 38.89 -28.74
N LYS A 449 27.52 39.09 -29.31
CA LYS A 449 28.65 39.78 -28.67
C LYS A 449 28.34 41.26 -28.46
N GLU A 450 28.98 41.77 -27.40
CA GLU A 450 29.17 43.15 -26.96
C GLU A 450 28.01 43.80 -26.21
N LYS A 451 28.21 44.02 -24.90
CA LYS A 451 28.14 45.34 -24.25
C LYS A 451 28.63 45.32 -22.80
N GLU A 452 29.56 46.23 -22.52
CA GLU A 452 29.90 46.88 -21.25
C GLU A 452 30.22 45.98 -20.03
N LYS A 453 31.34 46.27 -19.34
CA LYS A 453 31.63 45.77 -17.99
C LYS A 453 30.59 46.33 -17.01
N LYS A 454 29.38 45.79 -17.02
CA LYS A 454 28.44 45.91 -15.93
C LYS A 454 29.06 45.14 -14.75
N ASP A 455 29.07 45.73 -13.56
CA ASP A 455 29.47 45.03 -12.35
C ASP A 455 28.49 43.85 -12.15
N GLU A 456 28.89 42.66 -12.59
CA GLU A 456 28.09 41.43 -12.45
C GLU A 456 27.78 41.19 -10.97
N LYS A 457 26.50 41.02 -10.65
CA LYS A 457 26.04 40.73 -9.29
C LYS A 457 26.27 39.25 -8.99
N PRO A 458 27.17 38.90 -8.04
CA PRO A 458 27.53 37.52 -7.77
C PRO A 458 26.43 36.75 -7.03
N LEU A 459 26.44 35.42 -7.18
CA LEU A 459 25.57 34.53 -6.41
C LEU A 459 25.92 34.55 -4.92
N ILE A 460 24.93 34.21 -4.10
CA ILE A 460 25.03 34.14 -2.64
C ILE A 460 25.30 32.68 -2.26
N GLY A 461 26.44 32.44 -1.58
CA GLY A 461 26.76 31.13 -1.02
C GLY A 461 25.95 30.87 0.24
N VAL A 462 25.42 29.66 0.38
CA VAL A 462 24.71 29.18 1.57
C VAL A 462 25.29 27.82 1.95
N HIS A 463 25.61 27.64 3.23
CA HIS A 463 26.03 26.37 3.78
C HIS A 463 25.25 26.09 5.06
N MET A 464 24.60 24.94 5.13
CA MET A 464 23.73 24.59 6.24
C MET A 464 23.91 23.14 6.64
N LEU A 465 23.84 22.87 7.94
CA LEU A 465 23.68 21.51 8.45
C LEU A 465 22.28 20.99 8.08
N LEU A 466 22.21 19.78 7.52
CA LEU A 466 20.93 19.12 7.31
C LEU A 466 20.21 18.86 8.65
N PRO A 467 18.86 18.93 8.68
CA PRO A 467 18.09 18.72 9.90
C PRO A 467 18.46 17.42 10.63
N ALA A 468 18.66 17.52 11.94
CA ALA A 468 19.10 16.39 12.75
C ALA A 468 18.09 15.25 12.81
N ASP A 469 16.81 15.52 12.53
CA ASP A 469 15.64 14.66 12.62
C ASP A 469 15.07 14.24 11.24
N ALA A 470 15.79 14.50 10.15
CA ALA A 470 15.41 14.10 8.79
C ALA A 470 16.49 13.25 8.12
N VAL A 471 16.08 12.09 7.60
CA VAL A 471 16.90 11.20 6.79
C VAL A 471 16.76 11.60 5.32
N PHE A 472 17.90 11.97 4.72
CA PHE A 472 18.02 12.11 3.27
C PHE A 472 18.74 10.87 2.73
N LEU A 473 18.10 10.14 1.83
CA LEU A 473 18.61 8.91 1.20
C LEU A 473 19.47 9.21 -0.02
N GLU A 474 19.24 10.35 -0.65
CA GLU A 474 20.05 10.92 -1.71
C GLU A 474 20.36 12.39 -1.39
N ALA A 475 21.21 13.03 -2.20
CA ALA A 475 21.43 14.47 -2.07
C ALA A 475 20.10 15.22 -2.29
N PRO A 476 19.68 16.09 -1.35
CA PRO A 476 18.39 16.75 -1.44
C PRO A 476 18.32 17.69 -2.65
N THR A 477 17.15 17.73 -3.29
CA THR A 477 16.84 18.76 -4.28
C THR A 477 16.33 20.01 -3.58
N ILE A 478 16.70 21.19 -4.06
CA ILE A 478 16.24 22.46 -3.49
C ILE A 478 15.20 23.10 -4.40
N ALA A 479 14.13 23.61 -3.80
CA ALA A 479 13.17 24.44 -4.52
C ALA A 479 12.85 25.72 -3.74
N ARG A 480 12.57 26.79 -4.48
CA ARG A 480 12.15 28.09 -3.98
C ARG A 480 10.65 28.25 -4.15
N TRP A 481 9.99 28.85 -3.18
CA TRP A 481 8.58 29.20 -3.30
C TRP A 481 8.39 30.43 -4.20
N ASP A 482 7.50 30.29 -5.19
CA ASP A 482 6.96 31.39 -5.98
C ASP A 482 5.63 31.84 -5.36
N TYR A 483 5.63 33.03 -4.75
CA TYR A 483 4.46 33.58 -4.08
C TYR A 483 3.33 33.98 -5.04
N ASP A 484 3.65 34.32 -6.28
CA ASP A 484 2.65 34.75 -7.27
C ASP A 484 1.92 33.52 -7.85
N ARG A 485 2.70 32.49 -8.20
CA ARG A 485 2.15 31.26 -8.81
C ARG A 485 1.68 30.24 -7.77
N LYS A 486 2.13 30.35 -6.52
CA LYS A 486 1.94 29.37 -5.43
C LYS A 486 2.48 27.97 -5.76
N PHE A 487 3.71 27.94 -6.27
CA PHE A 487 4.42 26.71 -6.62
C PHE A 487 5.85 26.71 -6.06
N TRP A 488 6.39 25.52 -5.82
CA TRP A 488 7.82 25.33 -5.62
C TRP A 488 8.52 25.22 -6.98
N VAL A 489 9.63 25.93 -7.13
CA VAL A 489 10.37 26.05 -8.39
C VAL A 489 11.85 25.76 -8.18
N THR A 490 12.45 24.94 -9.03
CA THR A 490 13.86 24.49 -8.93
C THR A 490 14.88 25.46 -9.54
N LYS A 491 14.42 26.47 -10.29
CA LYS A 491 15.30 27.52 -10.87
C LYS A 491 15.91 28.42 -9.79
N GLY A 492 17.13 28.88 -10.08
CA GLY A 492 17.81 29.90 -9.29
C GLY A 492 18.82 29.37 -8.27
N PHE A 493 19.06 28.05 -8.27
CA PHE A 493 20.10 27.37 -7.50
C PHE A 493 21.26 26.92 -8.41
N SER A 494 22.45 26.75 -7.83
CA SER A 494 23.66 26.23 -8.51
C SER A 494 24.66 25.71 -7.48
N ASP A 495 25.71 25.04 -7.93
CA ASP A 495 26.83 24.55 -7.09
C ASP A 495 26.38 23.73 -5.87
N GLN A 496 25.38 22.87 -6.05
CA GLN A 496 24.84 22.01 -4.99
C GLN A 496 25.85 20.90 -4.63
N ASN A 497 26.22 20.81 -3.36
CA ASN A 497 27.18 19.83 -2.86
C ASN A 497 26.84 19.42 -1.43
N LEU A 498 26.66 18.11 -1.21
CA LEU A 498 26.45 17.51 0.10
C LEU A 498 27.73 16.82 0.57
N ASN A 499 28.26 17.26 1.72
CA ASN A 499 29.25 16.47 2.43
C ASN A 499 28.53 15.45 3.33
N GLU A 500 28.50 14.18 2.91
CA GLU A 500 27.83 13.10 3.64
C GLU A 500 28.39 12.89 5.05
N THR A 501 29.68 13.11 5.27
CA THR A 501 30.32 12.89 6.58
C THR A 501 29.96 13.97 7.59
N THR A 502 29.96 15.23 7.15
CA THR A 502 29.64 16.37 8.04
C THR A 502 28.16 16.75 8.01
N ARG A 503 27.38 16.16 7.08
CA ARG A 503 25.99 16.52 6.77
C ARG A 503 25.80 18.01 6.43
N ILE A 504 26.84 18.66 5.93
CA ILE A 504 26.79 20.05 5.49
C ILE A 504 26.40 20.08 4.04
N PHE A 505 25.28 20.73 3.74
CA PHE A 505 24.79 20.95 2.41
C PHE A 505 25.08 22.39 1.98
N SER A 506 25.76 22.52 0.85
CA SER A 506 26.27 23.79 0.33
C SER A 506 25.69 24.05 -1.04
N PHE A 507 25.21 25.27 -1.29
CA PHE A 507 24.65 25.66 -2.58
C PHE A 507 24.75 27.17 -2.76
N LYS A 508 24.52 27.63 -3.99
CA LYS A 508 24.45 29.05 -4.32
C LYS A 508 23.06 29.43 -4.80
N ILE A 509 22.58 30.57 -4.33
CA ILE A 509 21.28 31.13 -4.71
C ILE A 509 21.45 32.43 -5.51
N SER A 510 20.48 32.67 -6.39
CA SER A 510 20.39 33.90 -7.19
C SER A 510 19.46 34.96 -6.58
N HIS A 511 18.54 34.55 -5.72
CA HIS A 511 17.51 35.40 -5.11
C HIS A 511 17.35 35.02 -3.64
N PHE A 512 17.16 36.02 -2.77
CA PHE A 512 16.64 35.78 -1.43
C PHE A 512 15.17 35.36 -1.51
N GLY A 513 14.71 34.53 -0.58
CA GLY A 513 13.35 34.04 -0.57
C GLY A 513 13.17 32.83 0.33
N THR A 514 12.04 32.15 0.16
CA THR A 514 11.69 30.95 0.92
C THR A 514 12.03 29.72 0.09
N PHE A 515 12.71 28.75 0.69
CA PHE A 515 13.10 27.50 0.04
C PHE A 515 12.86 26.28 0.95
N CYS A 516 12.81 25.11 0.34
CA CYS A 516 12.68 23.83 1.01
C CYS A 516 13.66 22.80 0.44
N LEU A 517 13.83 21.70 1.17
CA LEU A 517 14.58 20.53 0.72
C LEU A 517 13.60 19.43 0.33
N LEU A 518 13.86 18.78 -0.79
CA LEU A 518 12.99 17.80 -1.42
C LEU A 518 13.69 16.45 -1.53
N GLN A 519 12.93 15.38 -1.33
CA GLN A 519 13.32 14.01 -1.62
C GLN A 519 12.20 13.32 -2.40
N ASP A 520 12.57 12.41 -3.30
CA ASP A 520 11.60 11.58 -4.00
C ASP A 520 10.74 10.77 -3.01
N THR A 521 9.42 10.93 -3.11
CA THR A 521 8.41 10.27 -2.28
C THR A 521 8.44 8.74 -2.45
N HIS A 522 8.82 8.27 -3.64
CA HIS A 522 8.76 6.86 -4.06
C HIS A 522 10.13 6.18 -4.07
N ILE A 523 11.16 6.80 -3.51
CA ILE A 523 12.54 6.30 -3.51
C ILE A 523 12.72 4.87 -2.95
N ASN A 524 11.82 4.43 -2.09
CA ASN A 524 11.80 3.09 -1.49
C ASN A 524 10.75 2.16 -2.12
N MET A 525 10.17 2.53 -3.27
CA MET A 525 9.13 1.77 -3.96
C MET A 525 9.58 1.45 -5.40
N PRO A 526 9.39 0.21 -5.89
CA PRO A 526 8.78 -0.93 -5.21
C PRO A 526 9.68 -1.54 -4.12
N PHE A 527 9.08 -2.28 -3.20
CA PHE A 527 9.76 -3.05 -2.17
C PHE A 527 10.42 -4.29 -2.77
N GLN A 528 11.57 -4.69 -2.22
CA GLN A 528 12.28 -5.90 -2.62
C GLN A 528 11.70 -7.14 -1.93
N SER A 529 11.30 -6.99 -0.66
CA SER A 529 10.67 -8.04 0.12
C SER A 529 9.91 -7.46 1.31
N TRP A 530 8.96 -8.23 1.83
CA TRP A 530 8.29 -7.93 3.10
C TRP A 530 7.97 -9.23 3.83
N GLU A 531 7.96 -9.19 5.16
CA GLU A 531 7.63 -10.31 6.02
C GLU A 531 6.82 -9.83 7.23
N LEU A 532 5.71 -10.50 7.52
CA LEU A 532 4.92 -10.33 8.74
C LEU A 532 5.04 -11.61 9.56
N ARG A 533 5.72 -11.56 10.71
CA ARG A 533 6.00 -12.73 11.54
C ARG A 533 5.41 -12.59 12.95
N PRO A 534 4.63 -13.56 13.45
CA PRO A 534 4.18 -13.57 14.83
C PRO A 534 5.37 -13.76 15.78
N HIS A 535 5.38 -12.98 16.86
CA HIS A 535 6.26 -13.22 18.00
C HIS A 535 5.50 -13.94 19.11
N LYS A 536 4.31 -13.42 19.46
CA LYS A 536 3.45 -13.90 20.55
C LYS A 536 2.00 -13.52 20.25
N LEU A 537 1.07 -13.97 21.10
CA LEU A 537 -0.31 -13.49 21.08
C LEU A 537 -0.35 -11.95 21.08
N ASN A 538 -1.04 -11.37 20.09
CA ASN A 538 -1.15 -9.92 19.88
C ASN A 538 0.18 -9.19 19.69
N ARG A 539 1.23 -9.87 19.20
CA ARG A 539 2.53 -9.27 18.90
C ARG A 539 3.14 -9.86 17.64
N CYS A 540 3.48 -9.02 16.67
CA CYS A 540 4.18 -9.43 15.45
C CYS A 540 5.25 -8.41 15.06
N LEU A 541 6.17 -8.85 14.21
CA LEU A 541 7.18 -8.02 13.57
C LEU A 541 6.82 -7.92 12.10
N PHE A 542 6.78 -6.69 11.60
CA PHE A 542 6.55 -6.40 10.19
C PHE A 542 7.82 -5.80 9.59
N THR A 543 8.49 -6.58 8.76
CA THR A 543 9.73 -6.20 8.11
C THR A 543 9.46 -5.81 6.66
N ILE A 544 10.00 -4.69 6.22
CA ILE A 544 9.95 -4.22 4.83
C ILE A 544 11.36 -3.93 4.38
N THR A 545 11.80 -4.64 3.35
CA THR A 545 13.09 -4.41 2.69
C THR A 545 12.82 -3.64 1.41
N ALA A 546 13.20 -2.36 1.40
CA ALA A 546 13.11 -1.49 0.24
C ALA A 546 14.46 -1.41 -0.49
N ALA A 547 14.54 -0.56 -1.52
CA ALA A 547 15.76 -0.40 -2.31
C ALA A 547 16.97 0.13 -1.50
N ILE A 548 16.75 1.06 -0.58
CA ILE A 548 17.82 1.75 0.18
C ILE A 548 17.78 1.43 1.67
N LEU A 549 16.58 1.21 2.23
CA LEU A 549 16.36 0.97 3.65
C LEU A 549 15.70 -0.38 3.91
N GLU A 550 16.05 -0.96 5.05
CA GLU A 550 15.31 -2.06 5.67
C GLU A 550 14.67 -1.54 6.96
N LEU A 551 13.37 -1.80 7.12
CA LEU A 551 12.56 -1.30 8.22
C LEU A 551 11.96 -2.47 8.99
N GLU A 552 11.99 -2.38 10.31
CA GLU A 552 11.32 -3.33 11.19
C GLU A 552 10.31 -2.57 12.05
N ILE A 553 9.02 -2.86 11.87
CA ILE A 553 7.91 -2.28 12.64
C ILE A 553 7.41 -3.35 13.61
N GLU A 554 7.59 -3.10 14.91
CA GLU A 554 7.05 -3.98 15.95
C GLU A 554 5.59 -3.59 16.24
N ILE A 555 4.69 -4.57 16.22
CA ILE A 555 3.26 -4.38 16.48
C ILE A 555 2.92 -5.10 17.78
N ARG A 556 2.19 -4.44 18.67
CA ARG A 556 1.72 -4.99 19.94
C ARG A 556 0.37 -4.42 20.31
N ASP A 557 -0.61 -5.29 20.50
CA ASP A 557 -1.99 -4.90 20.75
C ASP A 557 -2.43 -3.84 19.69
N GLY A 558 -2.98 -2.70 20.10
CA GLY A 558 -3.39 -1.62 19.19
C GLY A 558 -2.30 -0.59 18.83
N LEU A 559 -1.03 -0.87 19.13
CA LEU A 559 0.08 0.07 18.95
C LEU A 559 1.19 -0.55 18.11
N CYS A 560 2.03 0.31 17.54
CA CYS A 560 3.22 -0.08 16.80
C CYS A 560 4.38 0.90 17.04
N CYS A 561 5.60 0.47 16.79
CA CYS A 561 6.79 1.31 16.79
C CYS A 561 7.78 0.89 15.71
N LEU A 562 8.58 1.85 15.24
CA LEU A 562 9.73 1.56 14.38
C LEU A 562 10.88 1.08 15.26
N SER A 563 11.44 -0.10 14.98
CA SER A 563 12.52 -0.71 15.76
C SER A 563 13.87 -0.66 15.03
N GLN A 564 13.90 -0.71 13.70
CA GLN A 564 15.09 -0.54 12.86
C GLN A 564 14.86 0.49 11.75
N PRO A 565 15.90 1.19 11.27
CA PRO A 565 17.34 1.01 11.57
C PRO A 565 17.85 1.82 12.78
N LYS A 566 18.59 1.17 13.71
CA LYS A 566 19.15 1.82 14.92
C LYS A 566 20.44 2.61 14.68
N GLU A 567 21.12 2.35 13.57
CA GLU A 567 22.35 3.02 13.18
C GLU A 567 22.15 4.44 12.63
N ARG A 568 20.89 4.84 12.35
CA ARG A 568 20.54 6.18 11.86
C ARG A 568 20.19 7.12 13.02
N PRO A 569 21.10 8.01 13.45
CA PRO A 569 20.83 8.92 14.57
C PRO A 569 19.65 9.88 14.29
N GLU A 570 19.32 10.11 13.03
CA GLU A 570 18.20 10.95 12.62
C GLU A 570 16.85 10.41 13.08
N LEU A 571 16.75 9.08 13.22
CA LEU A 571 15.53 8.38 13.62
C LEU A 571 15.44 8.18 15.13
N ALA A 572 16.40 8.66 15.91
CA ALA A 572 16.45 8.44 17.36
C ALA A 572 15.18 8.92 18.11
N ASN A 573 14.49 9.93 17.59
CA ASN A 573 13.27 10.47 18.19
C ASN A 573 12.02 9.59 17.93
N ILE A 574 12.06 8.69 16.95
CA ILE A 574 10.93 7.86 16.54
C ILE A 574 11.13 6.37 16.85
N ILE A 575 12.38 5.91 16.95
CA ILE A 575 12.71 4.51 17.25
C ILE A 575 12.20 4.12 18.64
N ASP A 576 11.65 2.90 18.74
CA ASP A 576 11.12 2.28 19.95
C ASP A 576 9.98 3.09 20.64
N LYS A 577 9.39 4.09 19.95
CA LYS A 577 8.25 4.89 20.44
C LYS A 577 6.92 4.27 20.03
N TRP A 578 6.20 3.72 21.02
CA TRP A 578 4.89 3.11 20.84
C TRP A 578 3.79 4.15 20.59
N VAL A 579 3.18 4.09 19.41
CA VAL A 579 2.12 5.00 18.95
C VAL A 579 1.06 4.24 18.14
N THR A 580 0.02 4.94 17.68
CA THR A 580 -0.95 4.38 16.72
C THR A 580 -0.31 4.25 15.32
N PRO A 581 -0.85 3.39 14.43
CA PRO A 581 -0.38 3.29 13.05
C PRO A 581 -0.36 4.64 12.30
N GLN A 582 -1.41 5.43 12.44
CA GLN A 582 -1.53 6.74 11.80
C GLN A 582 -0.44 7.72 12.28
N GLU A 583 -0.17 7.75 13.59
CA GLU A 583 0.87 8.61 14.14
C GLU A 583 2.27 8.11 13.75
N LEU A 584 2.48 6.80 13.67
CA LEU A 584 3.74 6.23 13.16
C LEU A 584 3.99 6.64 11.72
N ILE A 585 2.98 6.52 10.84
CA ILE A 585 3.07 6.94 9.43
C ILE A 585 3.43 8.43 9.34
N LYS A 586 2.75 9.30 10.12
CA LYS A 586 3.05 10.74 10.18
C LYS A 586 4.50 10.99 10.59
N MET A 587 4.97 10.35 11.67
CA MET A 587 6.34 10.51 12.16
C MET A 587 7.39 10.01 11.17
N MET A 588 7.16 8.85 10.54
CA MET A 588 8.07 8.27 9.55
C MET A 588 8.18 9.15 8.30
N LYS A 589 7.05 9.62 7.76
CA LYS A 589 7.04 10.55 6.61
C LYS A 589 7.79 11.85 6.93
N LEU A 590 7.53 12.46 8.11
CA LEU A 590 8.24 13.68 8.55
C LEU A 590 9.75 13.47 8.72
N ALA A 591 10.17 12.26 9.10
CA ALA A 591 11.58 11.89 9.25
C ALA A 591 12.27 11.53 7.92
N GLY A 592 11.56 11.57 6.78
CA GLY A 592 12.10 11.21 5.47
C GLY A 592 12.10 9.72 5.15
N VAL A 593 11.37 8.91 5.93
CA VAL A 593 11.20 7.47 5.71
C VAL A 593 9.78 7.20 5.21
N ASN A 594 9.61 7.12 3.89
CA ASN A 594 8.31 6.87 3.27
C ASN A 594 8.26 5.49 2.61
N VAL A 595 7.35 4.65 3.11
CA VAL A 595 6.97 3.34 2.55
C VAL A 595 5.44 3.21 2.41
N PHE A 596 4.74 4.35 2.36
CA PHE A 596 3.28 4.42 2.37
C PHE A 596 2.77 5.11 1.10
N PRO A 597 2.43 4.33 0.05
CA PRO A 597 1.98 4.89 -1.22
C PRO A 597 0.73 5.75 -1.06
N ASN A 598 0.72 6.91 -1.74
CA ASN A 598 -0.46 7.75 -1.91
C ASN A 598 -1.39 7.16 -2.99
N GLU A 599 -2.59 7.72 -3.15
CA GLU A 599 -3.62 7.22 -4.06
C GLU A 599 -3.17 7.11 -5.53
N ASP A 600 -2.37 8.07 -5.99
CA ASP A 600 -1.84 8.16 -7.35
C ASP A 600 -0.39 7.68 -7.50
N SER A 601 0.18 7.06 -6.45
CA SER A 601 1.57 6.59 -6.45
C SER A 601 1.90 5.56 -7.53
N ALA A 602 0.88 4.82 -8.02
CA ALA A 602 1.03 3.87 -9.11
C ALA A 602 1.44 4.53 -10.45
N LYS A 603 1.39 5.86 -10.57
CA LYS A 603 1.93 6.59 -11.73
C LYS A 603 3.45 6.71 -11.72
N PHE A 604 4.04 6.81 -10.54
CA PHE A 604 5.46 7.09 -10.36
C PHE A 604 6.28 5.80 -10.24
N VAL A 605 5.62 4.69 -9.96
CA VAL A 605 6.24 3.37 -9.75
C VAL A 605 5.76 2.39 -10.82
N SER A 606 6.70 1.71 -11.49
CA SER A 606 6.37 0.66 -12.46
C SER A 606 5.98 -0.64 -11.75
N LEU A 607 4.68 -0.92 -11.65
CA LEU A 607 4.15 -2.11 -10.97
C LEU A 607 2.90 -2.69 -11.65
N GLN A 608 2.51 -3.90 -11.24
CA GLN A 608 1.23 -4.52 -11.64
C GLN A 608 0.16 -4.26 -10.57
N ASN A 609 -0.72 -3.31 -10.84
CA ASN A 609 -1.82 -2.99 -9.92
C ASN A 609 -2.71 -4.20 -9.67
N LYS A 610 -2.89 -4.57 -8.41
CA LYS A 610 -3.76 -5.66 -7.99
C LYS A 610 -5.20 -5.17 -7.78
N HIS A 611 -6.15 -6.09 -7.92
CA HIS A 611 -7.56 -5.79 -7.80
C HIS A 611 -7.88 -5.37 -6.35
N PRO A 612 -8.38 -4.13 -6.11
CA PRO A 612 -8.50 -3.56 -4.76
C PRO A 612 -9.29 -4.42 -3.77
N LEU A 613 -10.38 -5.05 -4.23
CA LEU A 613 -11.20 -5.93 -3.40
C LEU A 613 -10.44 -7.19 -2.93
N ILE A 614 -9.57 -7.76 -3.76
CA ILE A 614 -8.82 -8.98 -3.40
C ILE A 614 -7.76 -8.62 -2.36
N GLU A 615 -7.06 -7.51 -2.61
CA GLU A 615 -6.04 -6.96 -1.72
C GLU A 615 -6.62 -6.60 -0.34
N ASP A 616 -7.71 -5.82 -0.29
CA ASP A 616 -8.36 -5.43 0.97
C ASP A 616 -8.82 -6.63 1.80
N ARG A 617 -9.42 -7.63 1.14
CA ARG A 617 -9.84 -8.89 1.79
C ARG A 617 -8.64 -9.65 2.34
N LEU A 618 -7.58 -9.80 1.55
CA LEU A 618 -6.37 -10.52 2.00
C LEU A 618 -5.74 -9.86 3.22
N TYR A 619 -5.61 -8.53 3.25
CA TYR A 619 -5.08 -7.84 4.43
C TYR A 619 -5.92 -8.09 5.68
N GLN A 620 -7.25 -8.09 5.56
CA GLN A 620 -8.15 -8.42 6.68
C GLN A 620 -7.96 -9.87 7.14
N HIS A 621 -7.85 -10.82 6.20
CA HIS A 621 -7.64 -12.23 6.54
C HIS A 621 -6.26 -12.49 7.17
N MET A 622 -5.21 -11.85 6.65
CA MET A 622 -3.86 -11.91 7.22
C MET A 622 -3.88 -11.35 8.64
N ALA A 623 -4.53 -10.21 8.89
CA ALA A 623 -4.63 -9.64 10.22
C ALA A 623 -5.38 -10.53 11.22
N LEU A 624 -6.45 -11.23 10.79
CA LEU A 624 -7.19 -12.18 11.63
C LEU A 624 -6.36 -13.40 12.08
N THR A 625 -5.31 -13.73 11.34
CA THR A 625 -4.48 -14.93 11.52
C THR A 625 -3.05 -14.60 11.98
N ALA A 626 -2.68 -13.31 12.02
CA ALA A 626 -1.31 -12.81 12.23
C ALA A 626 -0.69 -13.14 13.59
N SER A 627 -1.48 -13.63 14.57
CA SER A 627 -0.94 -14.10 15.86
C SER A 627 -0.36 -15.52 15.79
N ALA A 628 -0.68 -16.30 14.75
CA ALA A 628 -0.29 -17.72 14.63
C ALA A 628 0.30 -18.08 13.26
N PHE A 629 0.18 -17.19 12.26
CA PHE A 629 0.71 -17.40 10.91
C PHE A 629 1.65 -16.27 10.51
N ALA A 630 2.74 -16.64 9.86
CA ALA A 630 3.66 -15.74 9.19
C ALA A 630 3.29 -15.61 7.71
N TYR A 631 3.53 -14.43 7.14
CA TYR A 631 3.27 -14.10 5.74
C TYR A 631 4.50 -13.43 5.13
N THR A 632 4.82 -13.73 3.88
CA THR A 632 5.91 -13.07 3.15
C THR A 632 5.59 -12.95 1.66
N TRP A 633 6.35 -12.10 0.98
CA TRP A 633 6.25 -11.84 -0.45
C TRP A 633 6.52 -13.10 -1.31
N SER A 634 6.23 -13.01 -2.61
CA SER A 634 6.60 -14.03 -3.59
C SER A 634 7.02 -13.39 -4.90
N LYS A 635 8.11 -13.89 -5.50
CA LYS A 635 8.66 -13.43 -6.79
C LYS A 635 7.66 -13.53 -7.93
N TRP A 636 6.70 -14.46 -7.82
CA TRP A 636 5.70 -14.69 -8.86
C TRP A 636 4.60 -13.63 -8.89
N ASN A 637 4.42 -12.87 -7.81
CA ASN A 637 3.31 -11.93 -7.68
C ASN A 637 3.34 -10.84 -8.76
N ALA A 638 4.53 -10.29 -9.04
CA ALA A 638 4.73 -9.24 -10.03
C ALA A 638 4.41 -9.68 -11.47
N GLU A 639 4.52 -10.98 -11.77
CA GLU A 639 4.23 -11.54 -13.11
C GLU A 639 2.74 -11.84 -13.32
N ARG A 640 1.94 -11.86 -12.25
CA ARG A 640 0.51 -12.19 -12.33
C ARG A 640 -0.35 -10.99 -12.69
N ASN A 641 -1.49 -11.29 -13.31
CA ASN A 641 -2.51 -10.30 -13.63
C ASN A 641 -3.08 -9.63 -12.36
N ALA A 642 -3.89 -8.58 -12.56
CA ALA A 642 -4.51 -7.85 -11.46
C ALA A 642 -5.45 -8.71 -10.59
N GLY A 643 -6.05 -9.77 -11.15
CA GLY A 643 -7.03 -10.63 -10.47
C GLY A 643 -6.42 -11.76 -9.64
N GLU A 644 -5.10 -11.89 -9.64
CA GLU A 644 -4.35 -12.96 -8.99
C GLU A 644 -3.24 -12.36 -8.11
N ILE A 645 -3.27 -12.73 -6.84
CA ILE A 645 -2.25 -12.34 -5.85
C ILE A 645 -1.57 -13.62 -5.36
N VAL A 646 -0.25 -13.65 -5.42
CA VAL A 646 0.57 -14.78 -4.98
C VAL A 646 1.43 -14.35 -3.80
N PHE A 647 1.43 -15.14 -2.74
CA PHE A 647 2.18 -14.85 -1.51
C PHE A 647 2.53 -16.15 -0.79
N GLN A 648 3.44 -16.09 0.18
CA GLN A 648 3.82 -17.23 1.00
C GLN A 648 3.21 -17.11 2.39
N ALA A 649 2.83 -18.24 2.98
CA ALA A 649 2.36 -18.32 4.36
C ALA A 649 2.83 -19.59 5.06
N ALA A 650 3.00 -19.52 6.37
CA ALA A 650 3.42 -20.64 7.21
C ALA A 650 2.86 -20.49 8.62
N GLU A 651 2.54 -21.62 9.25
CA GLU A 651 2.21 -21.63 10.68
C GLU A 651 3.47 -21.32 11.49
N ALA A 652 3.37 -20.38 12.43
CA ALA A 652 4.47 -19.90 13.26
C ALA A 652 3.99 -19.70 14.69
N LEU A 653 4.23 -20.72 15.53
CA LEU A 653 3.85 -20.72 16.95
C LEU A 653 5.00 -20.29 17.87
N ASP A 654 6.23 -20.58 17.44
CA ASP A 654 7.44 -20.27 18.18
C ASP A 654 8.01 -18.93 17.72
N ASP A 655 8.63 -18.21 18.66
CA ASP A 655 9.29 -16.93 18.38
C ASP A 655 10.70 -17.17 17.79
N GLU A 656 10.75 -17.90 16.67
CA GLU A 656 11.97 -18.24 15.96
C GLU A 656 11.80 -17.94 14.46
N PRO A 657 12.90 -17.62 13.75
CA PRO A 657 12.86 -17.51 12.29
C PRO A 657 12.43 -18.84 11.67
N LEU A 658 11.52 -18.77 10.70
CA LEU A 658 11.07 -19.96 9.98
C LEU A 658 12.15 -20.44 9.02
N LEU A 659 12.26 -21.76 8.88
CA LEU A 659 13.07 -22.38 7.83
C LEU A 659 12.42 -22.15 6.46
N GLU A 660 13.23 -22.03 5.42
CA GLU A 660 12.77 -21.84 4.04
C GLU A 660 11.77 -22.92 3.59
N GLU A 661 11.95 -24.16 4.06
CA GLU A 661 11.08 -25.30 3.75
C GLU A 661 9.69 -25.24 4.42
N SER A 662 9.52 -24.39 5.43
CA SER A 662 8.24 -24.24 6.14
C SER A 662 7.24 -23.39 5.35
N TRP A 663 7.72 -22.57 4.42
CA TRP A 663 6.88 -21.67 3.64
C TRP A 663 6.11 -22.43 2.57
N SER A 664 4.80 -22.18 2.53
CA SER A 664 3.91 -22.68 1.49
C SER A 664 3.43 -21.53 0.63
N LEU A 665 3.30 -21.79 -0.67
CA LEU A 665 2.89 -20.78 -1.64
C LEU A 665 1.37 -20.79 -1.82
N TYR A 666 0.75 -19.62 -1.86
CA TYR A 666 -0.70 -19.45 -1.97
C TYR A 666 -1.03 -18.53 -3.13
N MET A 667 -2.13 -18.84 -3.82
CA MET A 667 -2.71 -17.98 -4.85
C MET A 667 -4.13 -17.60 -4.44
N ALA A 668 -4.40 -16.31 -4.43
CA ALA A 668 -5.68 -15.73 -4.10
C ALA A 668 -6.28 -15.02 -5.32
N THR A 669 -7.57 -15.29 -5.53
CA THR A 669 -8.40 -14.67 -6.55
C THR A 669 -9.66 -14.11 -5.90
N LYS A 670 -10.51 -13.43 -6.66
CA LYS A 670 -11.80 -12.91 -6.15
C LYS A 670 -12.68 -14.02 -5.55
N ARG A 671 -12.61 -15.22 -6.13
CA ARG A 671 -13.50 -16.35 -5.80
C ARG A 671 -12.92 -17.36 -4.82
N ARG A 672 -11.61 -17.59 -4.89
CA ARG A 672 -10.94 -18.68 -4.18
C ARG A 672 -9.52 -18.33 -3.76
N VAL A 673 -9.06 -18.98 -2.71
CA VAL A 673 -7.67 -19.06 -2.26
C VAL A 673 -7.25 -20.53 -2.28
N THR A 674 -6.12 -20.81 -2.91
CA THR A 674 -5.55 -22.15 -3.10
C THR A 674 -4.13 -22.21 -2.56
N LYS A 675 -3.79 -23.29 -1.87
CA LYS A 675 -2.39 -23.64 -1.60
C LYS A 675 -1.81 -24.27 -2.87
N LEU A 676 -0.68 -23.75 -3.35
CA LEU A 676 0.02 -24.24 -4.52
C LEU A 676 1.04 -25.31 -4.13
N ARG A 677 1.26 -26.27 -5.03
CA ARG A 677 2.26 -27.32 -4.85
C ARG A 677 3.68 -26.83 -5.14
N SER A 678 3.80 -25.79 -5.97
CA SER A 678 5.09 -25.20 -6.31
C SER A 678 5.78 -24.54 -5.12
N SER A 679 7.10 -24.61 -5.13
CA SER A 679 7.95 -23.89 -4.19
C SER A 679 8.37 -22.53 -4.76
N GLU A 680 8.78 -21.62 -3.88
CA GLU A 680 9.39 -20.34 -4.28
C GLU A 680 10.69 -20.53 -5.09
N PHE A 681 11.32 -21.70 -5.00
CA PHE A 681 12.57 -22.04 -5.69
C PHE A 681 12.37 -22.69 -7.06
N ASP A 682 11.12 -23.00 -7.43
CA ASP A 682 10.83 -23.60 -8.73
C ASP A 682 11.15 -22.61 -9.87
N GLU A 683 11.44 -23.14 -11.07
CA GLU A 683 11.65 -22.36 -12.29
C GLU A 683 10.34 -21.92 -12.95
N THR A 684 9.24 -22.61 -12.67
CA THR A 684 7.91 -22.31 -13.22
C THR A 684 6.84 -22.48 -12.17
N LEU A 685 5.89 -21.55 -12.12
CA LEU A 685 4.70 -21.68 -11.29
C LEU A 685 3.77 -22.77 -11.87
N SER A 686 3.68 -23.92 -11.20
CA SER A 686 2.69 -24.92 -11.57
C SER A 686 1.29 -24.39 -11.29
N GLN A 687 0.40 -24.41 -12.30
CA GLN A 687 -1.03 -24.15 -12.12
C GLN A 687 -1.75 -25.34 -11.47
N ILE A 688 -1.01 -26.40 -11.14
CA ILE A 688 -1.53 -27.68 -10.69
C ILE A 688 -1.84 -27.59 -9.21
N THR A 689 -3.10 -27.81 -8.88
CA THR A 689 -3.56 -27.96 -7.49
C THR A 689 -3.42 -29.42 -7.07
N ASP A 690 -3.50 -29.74 -5.78
CA ASP A 690 -3.36 -31.12 -5.27
C ASP A 690 -4.38 -32.13 -5.87
N GLN A 691 -5.36 -31.67 -6.65
CA GLN A 691 -6.37 -32.49 -7.33
C GLN A 691 -5.99 -33.02 -8.73
N ASP A 692 -5.12 -32.37 -9.52
CA ASP A 692 -4.95 -32.77 -10.94
C ASP A 692 -4.28 -34.15 -11.10
N THR A 693 -3.65 -34.67 -10.05
CA THR A 693 -3.12 -36.04 -10.02
C THR A 693 -4.18 -37.09 -9.71
N SER A 694 -5.31 -36.72 -9.10
CA SER A 694 -6.39 -37.65 -8.79
C SER A 694 -7.29 -37.93 -10.01
N GLU A 695 -7.47 -36.95 -10.90
CA GLU A 695 -8.18 -37.15 -12.18
C GLU A 695 -7.31 -37.89 -13.21
N ALA A 696 -5.99 -37.65 -13.23
CA ALA A 696 -5.07 -38.37 -14.12
C ALA A 696 -4.95 -39.87 -13.77
N VAL A 697 -5.13 -40.26 -12.50
CA VAL A 697 -5.03 -41.67 -12.06
C VAL A 697 -6.34 -42.47 -12.29
N ILE A 698 -7.47 -41.81 -12.56
CA ILE A 698 -8.75 -42.47 -12.84
C ILE A 698 -8.93 -42.74 -14.35
N SER A 699 -8.16 -42.06 -15.21
CA SER A 699 -8.22 -42.18 -16.68
C SER A 699 -7.43 -43.37 -17.27
N GLU A 700 -6.40 -43.88 -16.57
CA GLU A 700 -5.56 -44.99 -17.07
C GLU A 700 -5.89 -46.34 -16.42
N LYS A 701 -7.09 -46.87 -16.67
CA LYS A 701 -7.35 -48.31 -16.52
C LYS A 701 -8.13 -48.86 -17.72
N GLY A 702 -7.37 -49.16 -18.77
CA GLY A 702 -7.78 -50.02 -19.89
C GLY A 702 -6.68 -51.07 -20.20
N PRO A 703 -7.02 -52.28 -20.66
CA PRO A 703 -6.25 -53.48 -20.36
C PRO A 703 -5.23 -53.81 -21.44
N SER A 704 -3.94 -53.67 -21.15
CA SER A 704 -2.91 -54.45 -21.82
C SER A 704 -1.60 -54.33 -21.04
N PHE A 705 -1.19 -55.42 -20.39
CA PHE A 705 0.17 -55.99 -20.43
C PHE A 705 0.32 -57.02 -19.30
N LEU A 706 -0.28 -58.19 -19.52
CA LEU A 706 0.29 -59.44 -19.05
C LEU A 706 1.08 -60.02 -20.22
N ASN A 707 2.40 -60.05 -20.11
CA ASN A 707 3.29 -61.14 -20.55
C ASN A 707 4.74 -60.70 -20.47
N ALA A 708 5.46 -61.20 -19.47
CA ALA A 708 6.78 -61.82 -19.58
C ALA A 708 7.42 -61.88 -18.18
N ILE A 709 7.36 -63.06 -17.57
CA ILE A 709 8.27 -63.52 -16.51
C ILE A 709 9.18 -64.54 -17.19
N GLU A 710 10.49 -64.35 -17.07
CA GLU A 710 11.56 -65.38 -16.98
C GLU A 710 12.89 -64.61 -16.84
N GLU A 711 13.45 -64.54 -15.64
CA GLU A 711 14.53 -65.40 -15.09
C GLU A 711 15.93 -64.86 -15.40
N SER A 712 16.65 -64.39 -14.35
CA SER A 712 17.92 -64.99 -13.87
C SER A 712 18.66 -64.04 -12.90
N ASP A 713 18.67 -64.42 -11.63
CA ASP A 713 19.78 -64.47 -10.66
C ASP A 713 21.00 -63.52 -10.81
N ASP A 714 21.30 -62.71 -9.78
CA ASP A 714 22.34 -63.07 -8.80
C ASP A 714 22.61 -61.99 -7.71
N GLU A 715 22.68 -62.51 -6.49
CA GLU A 715 23.41 -62.18 -5.25
C GLU A 715 23.82 -60.74 -4.79
N VAL A 716 23.26 -60.40 -3.61
CA VAL A 716 23.88 -60.04 -2.30
C VAL A 716 25.00 -58.98 -2.23
N ILE A 717 24.84 -57.98 -1.34
CA ILE A 717 25.68 -57.65 -0.15
C ILE A 717 25.37 -56.22 0.35
N TYR A 718 24.76 -56.10 1.54
CA TYR A 718 25.01 -55.03 2.52
C TYR A 718 26.12 -55.55 3.47
N PRO A 719 26.97 -54.74 4.19
CA PRO A 719 26.56 -53.55 4.96
C PRO A 719 27.63 -52.45 5.24
N GLY A 720 27.22 -51.35 5.87
CA GLY A 720 27.79 -50.89 7.15
C GLY A 720 29.07 -50.00 7.20
N ASN A 721 28.85 -48.77 7.70
CA ASN A 721 29.55 -48.11 8.82
C ASN A 721 31.05 -47.69 8.78
N LEU A 722 31.24 -46.48 9.35
CA LEU A 722 32.41 -45.94 10.09
C LEU A 722 33.56 -45.22 9.34
N THR A 723 33.58 -43.88 9.56
CA THR A 723 34.67 -43.03 10.07
C THR A 723 36.09 -43.03 9.45
N SER A 724 36.50 -41.81 9.05
CA SER A 724 37.81 -41.15 9.19
C SER A 724 39.11 -41.87 8.82
N GLU A 725 39.89 -41.29 7.89
CA GLU A 725 41.24 -40.72 8.15
C GLU A 725 42.09 -40.57 6.85
N VAL A 726 42.58 -39.34 6.66
CA VAL A 726 44.02 -39.00 6.47
C VAL A 726 44.79 -39.53 5.23
N ALA A 727 45.01 -38.56 4.31
CA ALA A 727 46.30 -38.15 3.74
C ALA A 727 46.97 -38.84 2.53
N ARG A 728 47.25 -37.94 1.55
CA ARG A 728 48.56 -37.55 0.98
C ARG A 728 49.00 -38.08 -0.40
N LYS A 729 49.38 -37.06 -1.20
CA LYS A 729 50.45 -36.93 -2.23
C LYS A 729 50.12 -37.40 -3.65
N VAL A 730 50.00 -36.49 -4.64
CA VAL A 730 50.97 -35.57 -5.31
C VAL A 730 51.73 -36.26 -6.45
N SER A 731 51.51 -35.77 -7.69
CA SER A 731 52.52 -35.33 -8.70
C SER A 731 51.82 -35.22 -10.07
N ASP A 732 51.57 -34.02 -10.60
CA ASP A 732 52.42 -33.25 -11.54
C ASP A 732 52.21 -33.63 -13.01
N ASN A 733 51.68 -32.74 -13.85
CA ASN A 733 52.43 -31.82 -14.74
C ASN A 733 51.49 -31.18 -15.82
N PRO A 734 51.90 -30.14 -16.59
CA PRO A 734 51.14 -28.89 -16.78
C PRO A 734 50.93 -28.51 -18.27
N ASN A 735 50.22 -27.41 -18.55
CA ASN A 735 50.68 -26.32 -19.44
C ASN A 735 49.54 -25.38 -19.93
N SER A 736 49.93 -24.10 -20.01
CA SER A 736 49.36 -22.95 -20.74
C SER A 736 48.22 -22.18 -20.03
N GLU A 737 48.48 -21.06 -19.32
CA GLU A 737 48.76 -19.67 -19.80
C GLU A 737 47.54 -19.06 -20.54
N LEU A 738 47.05 -17.82 -20.30
CA LEU A 738 47.50 -16.59 -19.62
C LEU A 738 46.30 -15.59 -19.67
N LEU A 739 45.83 -14.98 -18.57
CA LEU A 739 45.90 -13.54 -18.15
C LEU A 739 44.69 -13.32 -17.18
N GLY A 740 44.73 -12.82 -15.93
CA GLY A 740 45.46 -11.71 -15.29
C GLY A 740 44.51 -10.49 -15.20
N PHE A 741 44.19 -9.78 -14.10
CA PHE A 741 44.83 -9.52 -12.79
C PHE A 741 43.78 -8.93 -11.81
N THR A 742 43.57 -9.52 -10.63
CA THR A 742 43.96 -9.09 -9.26
C THR A 742 43.17 -7.98 -8.54
N LEU A 743 42.57 -8.36 -7.39
CA LEU A 743 42.36 -7.52 -6.21
C LEU A 743 43.37 -7.93 -5.12
N LYS A 744 44.06 -6.95 -4.54
CA LYS A 744 45.05 -7.13 -3.46
C LYS A 744 44.39 -7.21 -2.09
N SER A 745 45.09 -7.92 -1.21
CA SER A 745 44.70 -8.47 0.08
C SER A 745 45.22 -7.68 1.30
N MET A 746 44.48 -7.82 2.41
CA MET A 746 44.94 -8.10 3.80
C MET A 746 45.55 -6.96 4.65
N PRO A 747 45.62 -7.08 6.01
CA PRO A 747 45.50 -8.29 6.85
C PRO A 747 44.62 -8.21 8.13
N ARG A 748 44.24 -9.40 8.64
CA ARG A 748 43.89 -9.68 10.04
C ARG A 748 45.12 -10.22 10.79
N MET A 749 45.31 -9.81 12.04
CA MET A 749 46.10 -10.49 13.08
C MET A 749 45.24 -10.46 14.36
N SER A 750 44.73 -11.60 14.83
CA SER A 750 45.33 -12.61 15.72
C SER A 750 44.91 -12.40 17.18
N SER A 751 44.18 -13.40 17.66
CA SER A 751 43.74 -13.74 19.03
C SER A 751 44.77 -13.54 20.14
N VAL A 752 44.30 -13.41 21.40
CA VAL A 752 44.69 -14.25 22.57
C VAL A 752 43.89 -13.89 23.86
N ASN A 753 43.28 -14.93 24.44
CA ASN A 753 42.96 -15.27 25.85
C ASN A 753 41.94 -14.49 26.72
N ILE A 754 40.81 -15.16 26.96
CA ILE A 754 40.29 -15.71 28.24
C ILE A 754 40.77 -15.01 29.53
N LEU A 755 39.83 -14.50 30.35
CA LEU A 755 39.73 -14.82 31.78
C LEU A 755 38.40 -14.36 32.40
N THR A 756 38.01 -15.14 33.40
CA THR A 756 36.74 -15.28 34.12
C THR A 756 36.37 -14.13 35.05
N ALA A 757 35.05 -13.94 35.22
CA ALA A 757 34.47 -13.09 36.25
C ALA A 757 34.50 -13.76 37.63
N THR A 758 35.10 -13.10 38.64
CA THR A 758 34.64 -13.16 40.03
C THR A 758 35.28 -12.08 40.90
N GLN A 759 34.41 -11.33 41.58
CA GLN A 759 34.51 -10.85 42.97
C GLN A 759 35.44 -9.69 43.39
N LEU A 760 34.76 -8.73 44.04
CA LEU A 760 35.10 -7.98 45.25
C LEU A 760 35.55 -6.50 45.16
N SER A 761 34.59 -5.67 45.59
CA SER A 761 34.64 -4.76 46.74
C SER A 761 35.12 -3.32 46.58
N GLN A 762 34.14 -2.44 46.82
CA GLN A 762 34.13 -1.35 47.81
C GLN A 762 35.09 -0.18 47.59
N LEU A 763 34.48 1.01 47.50
CA LEU A 763 34.82 2.16 48.35
C LEU A 763 33.61 3.11 48.44
N GLU A 764 33.01 3.16 49.64
CA GLU A 764 32.16 4.25 50.11
C GLU A 764 33.01 5.49 50.46
N ILE A 765 32.42 6.68 50.40
CA ILE A 765 32.54 7.82 51.36
C ILE A 765 31.42 8.82 50.96
N LYS A 766 30.29 8.83 51.68
CA LYS A 766 29.90 9.67 52.84
C LYS A 766 29.52 11.12 52.49
N GLY A 767 28.27 11.47 52.85
CA GLY A 767 27.78 12.86 52.85
C GLY A 767 26.35 13.03 53.38
N SER A 768 26.09 12.53 54.59
CA SER A 768 24.86 12.68 55.39
C SER A 768 24.39 14.12 55.61
N LYS A 769 23.07 14.36 55.78
CA LYS A 769 22.44 14.71 57.09
C LYS A 769 20.95 15.13 57.06
N LEU A 770 20.26 14.73 58.14
CA LEU A 770 19.17 15.43 58.87
C LEU A 770 17.74 15.40 58.24
N TYR A 771 16.62 15.20 58.95
CA TYR A 771 16.29 14.88 60.34
C TYR A 771 14.76 14.67 60.47
N ARG A 772 14.33 13.77 61.38
CA ARG A 772 13.15 13.85 62.29
C ARG A 772 11.72 13.97 61.70
N ARG A 773 10.64 13.47 62.33
CA ARG A 773 10.35 12.54 63.45
C ARG A 773 8.82 12.46 63.58
N ARG A 774 8.32 11.31 64.07
CA ARG A 774 7.11 11.08 64.90
C ARG A 774 5.74 11.24 64.24
N ARG A 775 4.66 10.62 64.74
CA ARG A 775 4.32 9.34 65.42
C ARG A 775 2.83 9.49 65.74
N THR A 776 2.15 8.37 65.94
CA THR A 776 0.90 8.17 66.74
C THR A 776 -0.41 8.70 66.14
N ASN A 777 -1.34 7.82 65.72
CA ASN A 777 -2.32 7.02 66.50
C ASN A 777 -3.55 7.83 66.96
N ARG A 778 -4.76 7.49 66.48
CA ARG A 778 -5.79 6.68 67.21
C ARG A 778 -7.23 6.88 66.68
N LEU A 779 -7.92 5.73 66.55
CA LEU A 779 -9.33 5.39 66.92
C LEU A 779 -10.48 6.12 66.20
N SER A 780 -11.65 5.53 65.90
CA SER A 780 -12.34 4.25 66.23
C SER A 780 -13.66 4.23 65.42
N VAL A 781 -14.37 3.12 65.13
CA VAL A 781 -15.35 2.45 66.02
C VAL A 781 -16.05 1.30 65.26
N LEU A 782 -16.01 0.08 65.84
CA LEU A 782 -17.04 -1.00 66.02
C LEU A 782 -17.91 -1.46 64.82
N ARG A 783 -18.33 -2.71 64.63
CA ARG A 783 -18.42 -4.02 65.35
C ARG A 783 -19.00 -5.00 64.27
N THR A 784 -18.91 -6.33 64.25
CA THR A 784 -19.05 -7.38 65.28
C THR A 784 -18.66 -8.75 64.67
N SER A 785 -17.92 -9.56 65.45
CA SER A 785 -18.00 -11.03 65.71
C SER A 785 -18.47 -12.01 64.61
N SER A 786 -17.92 -13.22 64.43
CA SER A 786 -17.41 -14.18 65.42
C SER A 786 -16.53 -15.28 64.77
N SER A 787 -15.51 -15.69 65.52
CA SER A 787 -14.48 -16.73 65.31
C SER A 787 -14.97 -18.14 65.75
N PRO A 788 -14.14 -19.18 66.01
CA PRO A 788 -12.78 -19.57 65.55
C PRO A 788 -12.64 -21.11 65.24
N GLU A 789 -11.38 -21.53 65.01
CA GLU A 789 -10.73 -22.84 65.32
C GLU A 789 -10.55 -23.82 64.14
N SER A 790 -9.51 -24.65 64.01
CA SER A 790 -8.04 -24.60 64.17
C SER A 790 -7.56 -26.07 64.22
N PHE A 791 -6.36 -26.37 63.70
CA PHE A 791 -5.57 -27.62 63.90
C PHE A 791 -6.13 -28.91 63.24
N SER A 792 -5.38 -29.90 62.74
CA SER A 792 -3.96 -30.27 62.80
C SER A 792 -3.61 -31.36 61.74
N LYS A 793 -2.30 -31.61 61.61
CA LYS A 793 -1.56 -32.65 60.85
C LYS A 793 -2.01 -34.11 61.02
N SER A 794 -1.63 -34.94 60.04
CA SER A 794 -1.22 -36.38 60.05
C SER A 794 -1.87 -37.09 58.83
N GLU A 795 -1.31 -38.06 58.11
CA GLU A 795 -0.14 -38.92 58.22
C GLU A 795 0.07 -39.69 56.89
N LEU A 796 1.34 -40.02 56.62
CA LEU A 796 1.89 -41.19 55.91
C LEU A 796 0.93 -42.18 55.20
N SER A 797 1.23 -42.52 53.94
CA SER A 797 1.85 -43.83 53.60
C SER A 797 2.02 -44.03 52.10
N ALA A 798 3.21 -44.52 51.75
CA ALA A 798 3.58 -45.02 50.44
C ALA A 798 2.86 -46.35 50.12
N ILE A 799 2.85 -46.75 48.84
CA ILE A 799 3.35 -48.05 48.33
C ILE A 799 2.86 -48.25 46.88
N HIS A 800 3.79 -48.24 45.93
CA HIS A 800 3.68 -48.98 44.67
C HIS A 800 4.08 -50.44 44.91
N PRO A 801 3.51 -51.40 44.14
CA PRO A 801 4.42 -52.27 43.39
C PRO A 801 3.92 -52.75 42.01
N LYS A 802 4.81 -52.56 41.02
CA LYS A 802 5.33 -53.52 40.01
C LYS A 802 4.38 -54.49 39.24
N ARG A 803 4.32 -54.23 37.93
CA ARG A 803 4.79 -55.06 36.78
C ARG A 803 4.31 -56.53 36.65
N LYS A 804 3.60 -56.84 35.56
CA LYS A 804 3.80 -58.08 34.76
C LYS A 804 3.62 -57.83 33.26
N LYS A 805 4.51 -58.45 32.49
CA LYS A 805 4.61 -58.51 31.02
C LYS A 805 3.58 -59.51 30.44
N ALA A 806 3.10 -59.25 29.23
CA ALA A 806 2.75 -60.27 28.25
C ALA A 806 3.13 -59.77 26.85
N LYS A 807 3.66 -60.68 26.02
CA LYS A 807 4.27 -60.45 24.70
C LYS A 807 3.69 -61.49 23.74
N ALA A 808 3.16 -61.08 22.58
CA ALA A 808 2.98 -61.82 21.31
C ALA A 808 2.37 -60.80 20.30
N MET A 809 3.09 -60.26 19.30
CA MET A 809 3.33 -60.78 17.92
C MET A 809 2.04 -61.30 17.26
N GLU A 810 1.58 -60.87 16.06
CA GLU A 810 2.27 -60.34 14.86
C GLU A 810 1.28 -59.62 13.90
N LYS A 811 1.84 -58.68 13.10
CA LYS A 811 1.50 -58.29 11.71
C LYS A 811 0.13 -57.68 11.36
N SER A 812 0.13 -56.37 11.12
CA SER A 812 -0.11 -55.85 9.75
C SER A 812 0.71 -54.58 9.55
N THR A 813 1.53 -54.61 8.50
CA THR A 813 2.37 -53.50 8.04
C THR A 813 1.45 -52.51 7.34
N ILE A 814 1.19 -51.37 7.97
CA ILE A 814 0.61 -50.21 7.29
C ILE A 814 1.79 -49.31 6.94
N ASP A 815 1.95 -49.03 5.65
CA ASP A 815 3.03 -48.25 5.06
C ASP A 815 3.27 -46.90 5.77
N PRO A 816 4.54 -46.48 5.95
CA PRO A 816 4.87 -45.14 6.46
C PRO A 816 4.46 -43.99 5.53
N LEU A 817 4.11 -44.27 4.26
CA LEU A 817 3.68 -43.26 3.27
C LEU A 817 2.22 -42.81 3.45
N LEU A 818 1.42 -43.52 4.26
CA LEU A 818 -0.01 -43.20 4.44
C LEU A 818 -0.29 -42.12 5.50
N ARG A 819 0.75 -41.50 6.06
CA ARG A 819 0.62 -40.35 6.98
C ARG A 819 0.78 -38.97 6.31
N MET A 820 1.00 -38.92 4.99
CA MET A 820 1.34 -37.67 4.31
C MET A 820 0.20 -36.96 3.55
N PHE A 821 -1.01 -37.52 3.47
CA PHE A 821 -2.09 -36.84 2.75
C PHE A 821 -3.44 -37.05 3.44
N ASP A 822 -3.83 -36.09 4.26
CA ASP A 822 -5.21 -35.97 4.77
C ASP A 822 -6.09 -35.41 3.62
N LEU A 823 -6.51 -36.30 2.71
CA LEU A 823 -7.37 -36.05 1.53
C LEU A 823 -8.81 -35.61 1.89
N LYS A 824 -9.03 -35.03 3.07
CA LYS A 824 -10.36 -34.56 3.54
C LYS A 824 -10.55 -33.05 3.46
N ILE A 825 -9.48 -32.29 3.20
CA ILE A 825 -9.54 -30.82 3.13
C ILE A 825 -9.59 -30.42 1.65
N SER A 826 -10.57 -29.60 1.29
CA SER A 826 -10.66 -29.02 -0.06
C SER A 826 -9.35 -28.26 -0.38
N PRO A 827 -8.73 -28.45 -1.57
CA PRO A 827 -7.45 -27.79 -1.90
C PRO A 827 -7.60 -26.27 -2.08
N TYR A 828 -8.85 -25.79 -2.08
CA TYR A 828 -9.20 -24.40 -2.11
C TYR A 828 -10.33 -24.07 -1.13
N LYS A 829 -10.37 -22.80 -0.76
CA LYS A 829 -11.45 -22.18 0.01
C LYS A 829 -11.84 -20.86 -0.59
N SER A 830 -12.97 -20.31 -0.16
CA SER A 830 -13.49 -19.04 -0.69
C SER A 830 -12.67 -17.84 -0.24
N ASN A 831 -11.98 -17.97 0.90
CA ASN A 831 -11.12 -16.95 1.49
C ASN A 831 -9.94 -17.58 2.26
N LEU A 832 -8.93 -16.76 2.57
CA LEU A 832 -7.71 -17.20 3.24
C LEU A 832 -7.98 -17.66 4.68
N TYR A 833 -8.87 -16.98 5.42
CA TYR A 833 -9.17 -17.30 6.81
C TYR A 833 -9.64 -18.75 6.98
N HIS A 834 -10.60 -19.19 6.17
CA HIS A 834 -11.10 -20.57 6.24
C HIS A 834 -10.07 -21.60 5.77
N LEU A 835 -9.23 -21.26 4.78
CA LEU A 835 -8.14 -22.14 4.34
C LEU A 835 -7.12 -22.36 5.45
N VAL A 836 -6.73 -21.28 6.13
CA VAL A 836 -5.80 -21.32 7.26
C VAL A 836 -6.44 -22.07 8.42
N MET A 837 -7.70 -21.78 8.78
CA MET A 837 -8.38 -22.48 9.86
C MET A 837 -8.47 -24.00 9.64
N ASP A 838 -8.72 -24.45 8.42
CA ASP A 838 -8.80 -25.89 8.11
C ASP A 838 -7.43 -26.58 8.14
N THR A 839 -6.36 -25.85 7.84
CA THR A 839 -4.98 -26.40 7.75
C THR A 839 -4.15 -26.21 9.03
N ALA A 840 -4.55 -25.26 9.88
CA ALA A 840 -3.86 -24.90 11.11
C ALA A 840 -3.94 -25.99 12.18
N SER A 841 -2.88 -26.09 12.99
CA SER A 841 -2.88 -26.92 14.18
C SER A 841 -3.87 -26.39 15.24
N LYS A 842 -4.31 -27.26 16.16
CA LYS A 842 -5.21 -26.85 17.25
C LYS A 842 -4.67 -25.67 18.09
N PRO A 843 -3.38 -25.64 18.49
CA PRO A 843 -2.81 -24.49 19.17
C PRO A 843 -2.90 -23.20 18.36
N ALA A 844 -2.66 -23.25 17.04
CA ALA A 844 -2.79 -22.08 16.16
C ALA A 844 -4.24 -21.57 16.12
N GLN A 845 -5.22 -22.46 16.02
CA GLN A 845 -6.64 -22.11 16.03
C GLN A 845 -7.06 -21.43 17.35
N GLU A 846 -6.57 -21.92 18.50
CA GLU A 846 -6.84 -21.31 19.81
C GLU A 846 -6.26 -19.88 19.90
N ILE A 847 -5.01 -19.68 19.47
CA ILE A 847 -4.35 -18.37 19.45
C ILE A 847 -5.11 -17.38 18.55
N MET A 848 -5.58 -17.82 17.39
CA MET A 848 -6.36 -16.98 16.49
C MET A 848 -7.68 -16.52 17.12
N GLN A 849 -8.37 -17.41 17.86
CA GLN A 849 -9.61 -17.06 18.57
C GLN A 849 -9.39 -16.09 19.73
N GLU A 850 -8.22 -16.12 20.36
CA GLU A 850 -7.83 -15.22 21.46
C GLU A 850 -7.27 -13.87 20.97
N THR A 851 -7.11 -13.69 19.67
CA THR A 851 -6.51 -12.48 19.10
C THR A 851 -7.39 -11.25 19.35
N SER A 852 -6.76 -10.17 19.82
CA SER A 852 -7.40 -8.91 20.17
C SER A 852 -7.85 -8.14 18.92
N ILE A 853 -9.04 -7.56 18.99
CA ILE A 853 -9.57 -6.67 17.93
C ILE A 853 -8.65 -5.48 17.64
N HIS A 854 -7.92 -4.99 18.65
CA HIS A 854 -7.00 -3.87 18.49
C HIS A 854 -5.75 -4.27 17.71
N PHE A 855 -5.29 -5.51 17.89
CA PHE A 855 -4.17 -6.06 17.14
C PHE A 855 -4.54 -6.28 15.68
N ILE A 856 -5.72 -6.87 15.44
CA ILE A 856 -6.25 -7.06 14.08
C ILE A 856 -6.36 -5.72 13.35
N ASP A 857 -6.88 -4.69 14.02
CA ASP A 857 -6.99 -3.33 13.46
C ASP A 857 -5.62 -2.71 13.15
N CYS A 858 -4.66 -2.82 14.08
CA CYS A 858 -3.30 -2.28 13.90
C CYS A 858 -2.58 -2.91 12.69
N VAL A 859 -2.60 -4.26 12.61
CA VAL A 859 -2.02 -5.00 11.47
C VAL A 859 -2.73 -4.64 10.17
N THR A 860 -4.06 -4.59 10.18
CA THR A 860 -4.85 -4.23 8.99
C THR A 860 -4.50 -2.83 8.49
N GLN A 861 -4.37 -1.84 9.38
CA GLN A 861 -4.03 -0.47 9.01
C GLN A 861 -2.63 -0.37 8.38
N LEU A 862 -1.63 -1.05 8.96
CA LEU A 862 -0.26 -1.03 8.43
C LEU A 862 -0.14 -1.74 7.07
N LEU A 863 -0.78 -2.91 6.92
CA LEU A 863 -0.80 -3.62 5.64
C LEU A 863 -1.50 -2.81 4.54
N LYS A 864 -2.64 -2.17 4.86
CA LYS A 864 -3.34 -1.27 3.93
C LYS A 864 -2.54 -0.02 3.58
N ALA A 865 -1.85 0.58 4.56
CA ALA A 865 -1.08 1.80 4.35
C ALA A 865 0.17 1.56 3.50
N THR A 866 0.79 0.39 3.61
CA THR A 866 2.00 0.02 2.85
C THR A 866 1.66 -0.58 1.49
N LYS A 867 0.48 -1.17 1.31
CA LYS A 867 0.06 -1.86 0.08
C LYS A 867 1.09 -2.88 -0.40
N VAL A 868 1.67 -3.64 0.53
CA VAL A 868 2.76 -4.58 0.25
C VAL A 868 2.42 -5.63 -0.82
N LEU A 869 1.17 -6.04 -1.00
CA LEU A 869 0.79 -6.99 -2.06
C LEU A 869 0.85 -6.40 -3.48
N THR A 870 0.78 -5.07 -3.61
CA THR A 870 0.84 -4.36 -4.89
C THR A 870 2.22 -3.74 -5.14
N TYR A 871 2.88 -3.29 -4.08
CA TYR A 871 4.16 -2.57 -4.16
C TYR A 871 5.39 -3.48 -3.93
N SER A 872 5.23 -4.81 -3.92
CA SER A 872 6.33 -5.80 -3.84
C SER A 872 6.43 -6.70 -5.05
#